data_AF-A0A6A5A618-F1
#
_entry.id   AF-A0A6A5A618-F1
#
_cell.length_a   1.000
_cell.length_b   1.000
_cell.length_c   1.000
_cell.angle_alpha   90.00
_cell.angle_beta   90.00
_cell.angle_gamma   90.00
#
_symmetry.space_group_name_H-M   'P 1'
#
loop_
_entity.id
_entity.type
_entity.pdbx_description
1 polymer ?
#
loop_
_entity_poly.entity_id
_entity_poly.type
_entity_poly.pdbx_seq_one_letter_code
_entity_poly.pdbx_strand_id
1 'polypeptide(L)'
;MLVAPAPPSRSRQVYVAPLAKSLSTLDHVQAIAGLVYIVVSLACGAWYVFLLFPNMSNDHYLAQYNVSGFEAFLIDLVNVKLQFQTPNATVVDLLAPDAVLPKSYAGLVVQPSFESTYARRVLYSELNTLPWAIQNIRNTSQAITRSIYANYCWVDFDRRWDITHSMGRSLRCQARYTDDAAKYLETLVRNIDWRAFLQVNAHTWPVVIGNALLETEAGSKWLADRPREAMRLSIPDEVVYLHSINVTRYVLQYQNDYYNGLAEVMELENTLGLRHLVPLKAISKVWGPWTTLIVYWNFRNDLHILDSFNVSLVRGSANFVGNNNYAISQGMDMSAMYGICDPNGHYEAQANLFYTQIGPFGSVDAIYVTLPPSLNALYDAFVTTLFEFVWSSPSAEANFEAMPSLVGSLLPPAFAGPSLTYFGGNLLCLNNPPTSNPQSQYLFDDACATTTLFQMTASSKAILFAMYLSAASDTAAICAIQTPMDANKCDQSLTRSQTVWTPWINSFPHATFRQLKASASSALPAVAFFQYAQNATSDWLFLRQPLLTSDNPNWSFYGWLAVFDWIEGKREVIQLEGNVDTVIVMSDVAPELNLVDSSSSNDESQGLQGNELMFYAVVYTSTVATVLGVTVLCYAAKSKLHVAWRHLLAFNRVAGSVWIGRPLLLMRGFTAMLLLSTTQNTLVRDHSLSKFQFTPRSVVDTMVLAGETTWVTYVVSDMMLVATGGAVARMAAPLASGVAWLIALLLSLQYPIHLTATLRRDCSVVEMEYTLHCHSGVVQTGSLARMQLLFVIQTTSVVFLSVGVGLICGRRMSPNRRTQLLLHGAADAFFDTSRHRDIILDDASCVMTGLVPWPGHPTVAFDVKLWVVVRNAPHFLCSPATSLNTTPTSATSQCAWTWRSTAAVGVGLAYVCLTATGSISYIAVSSVNFANDFNWATFNLTGHHVAMANWFNEQLVLGRTLPEFRFDEPRWSTMQYNFSTSTSQVQSAPWVAPRLQMESSLTSMAKAIQGLRQTEPCATPWIFTQYCWVDFGKRWPLANTNARQTRCMTFEAPNAAVYLESILRNTDWRMWSTCWGDAFHFAVELELSLSKAGQEWLTQVRANANTTADEVAYWTEAGLTHYTVQWQNFKTTGLINSYTIENALGVKYPMTLIHTNGSYRIGSQTSYKMYWGLANDWWAIGQNSTLVGGKSLIRTSAKYAFANTSMVSLMVQNVTLASPLAEAFQLVEFLVGPLGSIDMKAIPCPASVKQLVASGL
;
A
#
# COMPACT_ATOMS: atom_id res chain seq x y z
N MET A 1 25.35 0.78 -61.97
CA MET A 1 25.99 0.95 -63.30
C MET A 1 27.47 1.21 -63.09
N LEU A 2 28.31 0.27 -63.52
CA LEU A 2 29.77 0.34 -63.54
C LEU A 2 30.22 1.18 -64.75
N VAL A 3 31.08 2.17 -64.55
CA VAL A 3 31.77 2.90 -65.64
C VAL A 3 33.27 2.85 -65.37
N ALA A 4 34.02 2.36 -66.35
CA ALA A 4 35.48 2.19 -66.34
C ALA A 4 36.23 3.54 -66.47
N PRO A 5 37.48 3.64 -65.96
CA PRO A 5 38.21 4.91 -65.85
C PRO A 5 38.99 5.29 -67.12
N ALA A 6 39.13 6.61 -67.36
CA ALA A 6 39.97 7.20 -68.41
C ALA A 6 41.43 7.43 -67.92
N PRO A 7 42.44 7.44 -68.82
CA PRO A 7 43.87 7.38 -68.47
C PRO A 7 44.46 8.72 -67.98
N PRO A 8 45.64 8.70 -67.32
CA PRO A 8 46.14 9.83 -66.52
C PRO A 8 46.91 10.86 -67.37
N SER A 9 46.55 12.14 -67.25
CA SER A 9 47.35 13.24 -67.80
C SER A 9 48.20 13.90 -66.70
N ARG A 10 49.51 13.69 -66.82
CA ARG A 10 50.65 14.55 -66.40
C ARG A 10 50.59 15.23 -65.02
N SER A 11 51.31 14.60 -64.10
CA SER A 11 52.17 15.19 -63.04
C SER A 11 52.02 16.70 -62.78
N ARG A 12 51.33 17.05 -61.68
CA ARG A 12 51.63 18.27 -60.91
C ARG A 12 52.33 17.85 -59.63
N GLN A 13 53.59 18.26 -59.49
CA GLN A 13 54.36 18.14 -58.26
C GLN A 13 53.67 18.96 -57.16
N VAL A 14 53.33 18.29 -56.06
CA VAL A 14 52.91 18.93 -54.81
C VAL A 14 54.18 19.16 -54.00
N TYR A 15 54.48 20.42 -53.70
CA TYR A 15 55.53 20.78 -52.76
C TYR A 15 55.04 20.45 -51.34
N VAL A 16 55.74 19.54 -50.67
CA VAL A 16 55.64 19.34 -49.22
C VAL A 16 56.39 20.49 -48.57
N ALA A 17 55.68 21.51 -48.09
CA ALA A 17 56.25 22.37 -47.07
C ALA A 17 56.31 21.55 -45.77
N PRO A 18 57.48 21.38 -45.14
CA PRO A 18 57.53 20.71 -43.86
C PRO A 18 56.74 21.57 -42.86
N LEU A 19 55.63 21.05 -42.33
CA LEU A 19 55.07 21.53 -41.06
C LEU A 19 56.01 21.09 -39.92
N ALA A 20 57.26 21.52 -40.01
CA ALA A 20 58.26 21.50 -38.96
C ALA A 20 58.54 22.96 -38.58
N LYS A 21 57.49 23.69 -38.17
CA LYS A 21 57.74 24.72 -37.16
C LYS A 21 57.95 23.94 -35.87
N SER A 22 59.10 24.12 -35.23
CA SER A 22 59.25 23.74 -33.83
C SER A 22 58.10 24.44 -33.08
N LEU A 23 57.10 23.67 -32.68
CA LEU A 23 56.00 24.16 -31.85
C LEU A 23 56.62 24.88 -30.65
N SER A 24 56.15 26.10 -30.40
CA SER A 24 56.54 26.84 -29.20
C SER A 24 56.24 25.97 -27.97
N THR A 25 56.98 26.13 -26.87
CA THR A 25 56.59 25.55 -25.58
C THR A 25 55.14 25.91 -25.23
N LEU A 26 54.68 27.10 -25.64
CA LEU A 26 53.29 27.54 -25.51
C LEU A 26 52.30 26.69 -26.32
N ASP A 27 52.65 26.29 -27.55
CA ASP A 27 51.74 25.51 -28.42
C ASP A 27 51.59 24.07 -27.89
N HIS A 28 52.67 23.49 -27.35
CA HIS A 28 52.61 22.21 -26.65
C HIS A 28 51.76 22.29 -25.38
N VAL A 29 51.91 23.35 -24.57
CA VAL A 29 51.08 23.57 -23.37
C VAL A 29 49.61 23.74 -23.75
N GLN A 30 49.30 24.45 -24.83
CA GLN A 30 47.93 24.62 -25.31
C GLN A 30 47.33 23.32 -25.87
N ALA A 31 48.10 22.53 -26.61
CA ALA A 31 47.67 21.21 -27.08
C ALA A 31 47.41 20.26 -25.90
N ILE A 32 48.29 20.24 -24.89
CA ILE A 32 48.09 19.49 -23.65
C ILE A 32 46.83 19.96 -22.93
N ALA A 33 46.58 21.28 -22.82
CA ALA A 33 45.36 21.80 -22.21
C ALA A 33 44.09 21.36 -22.95
N GLY A 34 44.12 21.31 -24.29
CA GLY A 34 43.02 20.78 -25.10
C GLY A 34 42.79 19.27 -24.91
N LEU A 35 43.85 18.49 -24.75
CA LEU A 35 43.73 17.06 -24.44
C LEU A 35 43.23 16.82 -23.00
N VAL A 36 43.68 17.62 -22.04
CA VAL A 36 43.16 17.62 -20.66
C VAL A 36 41.68 17.96 -20.65
N TYR A 37 41.23 18.94 -21.44
CA TYR A 37 39.80 19.25 -21.60
C TYR A 37 39.00 18.03 -22.09
N ILE A 38 39.47 17.29 -23.10
CA ILE A 38 38.79 16.09 -23.59
C ILE A 38 38.72 15.03 -22.49
N VAL A 39 39.85 14.75 -21.81
CA VAL A 39 39.87 13.75 -20.71
C VAL A 39 38.92 14.13 -19.59
N VAL A 40 38.94 15.39 -19.14
CA VAL A 40 38.05 15.89 -18.08
C VAL A 40 36.59 15.83 -18.54
N SER A 41 36.29 16.25 -19.78
CA SER A 41 34.92 16.21 -20.30
C SER A 41 34.38 14.78 -20.42
N LEU A 42 35.20 13.82 -20.82
CA LEU A 42 34.81 12.41 -20.90
C LEU A 42 34.65 11.81 -19.50
N ALA A 43 35.52 12.17 -18.56
CA ALA A 43 35.39 11.79 -17.16
C ALA A 43 34.09 12.34 -16.55
N CYS A 44 33.72 13.61 -16.82
CA CYS A 44 32.43 14.17 -16.44
C CYS A 44 31.26 13.42 -17.09
N GLY A 45 31.40 13.05 -18.37
CA GLY A 45 30.38 12.29 -19.09
C GLY A 45 30.18 10.86 -18.58
N ALA A 46 31.25 10.23 -18.06
CA ALA A 46 31.20 8.96 -17.36
C ALA A 46 30.61 9.12 -15.94
N TRP A 47 31.05 10.14 -15.20
CA TRP A 47 30.50 10.50 -13.88
C TRP A 47 28.99 10.76 -13.95
N TYR A 48 28.52 11.44 -14.99
CA TYR A 48 27.11 11.66 -15.24
C TYR A 48 26.31 10.36 -15.36
N VAL A 49 26.85 9.34 -16.04
CA VAL A 49 26.18 8.03 -16.14
C VAL A 49 25.98 7.42 -14.75
N PHE A 50 26.99 7.53 -13.86
CA PHE A 50 26.85 7.08 -12.47
C PHE A 50 25.82 7.89 -11.68
N LEU A 51 25.72 9.20 -11.91
CA LEU A 51 24.70 10.05 -11.28
C LEU A 51 23.28 9.76 -11.81
N LEU A 52 23.15 9.36 -13.07
CA LEU A 52 21.87 9.09 -13.72
C LEU A 52 21.27 7.76 -13.30
N PHE A 53 22.09 6.72 -13.14
CA PHE A 53 21.62 5.33 -12.91
C PHE A 53 20.61 5.21 -11.75
N PRO A 54 20.85 5.74 -10.54
CA PRO A 54 19.92 5.55 -9.41
C PRO A 54 18.54 6.18 -9.62
N ASN A 55 18.42 7.18 -10.50
CA ASN A 55 17.16 7.87 -10.77
C ASN A 55 16.42 7.29 -11.99
N MET A 56 17.04 6.36 -12.74
CA MET A 56 16.41 5.73 -13.91
C MET A 56 15.95 4.29 -13.63
N SER A 57 16.10 3.81 -12.39
CA SER A 57 15.70 2.47 -11.95
C SER A 57 14.22 2.36 -11.55
N ASN A 58 13.45 3.43 -11.70
CA ASN A 58 12.01 3.48 -11.39
C ASN A 58 11.32 4.59 -12.20
N ASP A 59 9.99 4.50 -12.29
CA ASP A 59 9.15 5.42 -13.07
C ASP A 59 8.87 6.78 -12.40
N HIS A 60 9.28 6.93 -11.14
CA HIS A 60 9.15 8.19 -10.40
C HIS A 60 10.38 9.09 -10.51
N TYR A 61 11.42 8.62 -11.20
CA TYR A 61 12.72 9.29 -11.35
C TYR A 61 13.43 9.60 -10.03
N LEU A 62 13.13 8.85 -8.97
CA LEU A 62 13.64 9.09 -7.62
C LEU A 62 14.84 8.20 -7.32
N ALA A 63 15.95 8.79 -6.87
CA ALA A 63 17.08 7.99 -6.38
C ALA A 63 16.66 7.11 -5.19
N GLN A 64 17.08 5.85 -5.21
CA GLN A 64 16.88 4.91 -4.10
C GLN A 64 15.40 4.65 -3.73
N TYR A 65 14.47 4.88 -4.67
CA TYR A 65 13.08 4.49 -4.49
C TYR A 65 12.97 2.97 -4.48
N ASN A 66 12.52 2.42 -3.36
CA ASN A 66 12.15 1.02 -3.23
C ASN A 66 10.74 0.92 -2.63
N VAL A 67 10.00 -0.11 -3.06
CA VAL A 67 8.61 -0.26 -2.62
C VAL A 67 8.55 -0.66 -1.15
N SER A 68 9.42 -1.58 -0.73
CA SER A 68 9.48 -2.06 0.67
C SER A 68 9.94 -1.02 1.69
N GLY A 69 10.67 0.03 1.29
CA GLY A 69 11.25 0.99 2.21
C GLY A 69 10.67 2.39 2.05
N PHE A 70 11.02 3.05 0.95
CA PHE A 70 10.69 4.42 0.62
C PHE A 70 9.19 4.61 0.44
N GLU A 71 8.56 3.78 -0.39
CA GLU A 71 7.11 3.85 -0.61
C GLU A 71 6.33 3.48 0.65
N ALA A 72 6.74 2.40 1.34
CA ALA A 72 6.09 2.00 2.58
C ALA A 72 6.15 3.10 3.67
N PHE A 73 7.30 3.75 3.85
CA PHE A 73 7.42 4.88 4.78
C PHE A 73 6.58 6.09 4.33
N LEU A 74 6.57 6.39 3.03
CA LEU A 74 5.75 7.47 2.48
C LEU A 74 4.25 7.21 2.75
N ILE A 75 3.78 5.99 2.52
CA ILE A 75 2.39 5.60 2.77
C ILE A 75 2.06 5.75 4.26
N ASP A 76 2.89 5.24 5.16
CA ASP A 76 2.64 5.34 6.61
C ASP A 76 2.65 6.79 7.08
N LEU A 77 3.58 7.60 6.59
CA LEU A 77 3.66 9.03 6.92
C LEU A 77 2.41 9.79 6.42
N VAL A 78 1.98 9.53 5.18
CA VAL A 78 0.77 10.13 4.63
C VAL A 78 -0.47 9.64 5.39
N ASN A 79 -0.54 8.37 5.79
CA ASN A 79 -1.64 7.82 6.59
C ASN A 79 -1.75 8.53 7.95
N VAL A 80 -0.62 8.78 8.62
CA VAL A 80 -0.57 9.57 9.86
C VAL A 80 -1.04 11.00 9.61
N LYS A 81 -0.56 11.68 8.56
CA LYS A 81 -1.00 13.07 8.26
C LYS A 81 -2.49 13.15 7.88
N LEU A 82 -3.00 12.15 7.16
CA LEU A 82 -4.42 12.02 6.80
C LEU A 82 -5.33 11.79 8.03
N GLN A 83 -4.79 11.21 9.10
CA GLN A 83 -5.52 11.10 10.37
C GLN A 83 -5.84 12.48 10.96
N PHE A 84 -5.01 13.50 10.75
CA PHE A 84 -5.18 14.81 11.42
C PHE A 84 -5.65 15.93 10.49
N GLN A 85 -5.83 15.64 9.21
CA GLN A 85 -6.14 16.66 8.22
C GLN A 85 -7.57 17.21 8.39
N THR A 86 -7.69 18.54 8.43
CA THR A 86 -8.96 19.24 8.26
C THR A 86 -9.20 19.57 6.78
N PRO A 87 -10.46 19.68 6.30
CA PRO A 87 -10.79 19.89 4.88
C PRO A 87 -10.11 21.10 4.20
N ASN A 88 -9.56 22.05 4.97
CA ASN A 88 -9.01 23.31 4.49
C ASN A 88 -7.47 23.36 4.40
N ALA A 89 -6.75 22.41 5.01
CA ALA A 89 -5.28 22.40 4.98
C ALA A 89 -4.79 21.68 3.72
N THR A 90 -4.26 22.41 2.73
CA THR A 90 -3.95 21.83 1.41
C THR A 90 -2.50 21.38 1.26
N VAL A 91 -1.52 21.96 1.98
CA VAL A 91 -0.09 21.65 1.80
C VAL A 91 0.51 21.11 3.08
N VAL A 92 1.15 19.95 3.00
CA VAL A 92 1.84 19.26 4.09
C VAL A 92 3.31 19.12 3.74
N ASP A 93 4.16 19.56 4.67
CA ASP A 93 5.60 19.36 4.57
C ASP A 93 5.95 17.95 5.09
N LEU A 94 6.47 17.11 4.20
CA LEU A 94 6.91 15.75 4.52
C LEU A 94 8.32 15.70 5.14
N LEU A 95 8.99 16.85 5.25
CA LEU A 95 10.29 17.03 5.89
C LEU A 95 10.18 17.76 7.23
N ALA A 96 8.97 18.00 7.72
CA ALA A 96 8.71 18.66 8.99
C ALA A 96 9.29 17.85 10.18
N PRO A 97 9.60 18.49 11.33
CA PRO A 97 10.15 17.80 12.51
C PRO A 97 9.29 16.63 13.03
N ASP A 98 7.97 16.73 12.82
CA ASP A 98 6.97 15.73 13.22
C ASP A 98 6.75 14.62 12.18
N ALA A 99 7.39 14.69 11.00
CA ALA A 99 7.30 13.70 9.93
C ALA A 99 8.22 12.48 10.18
N VAL A 100 8.02 11.83 11.33
CA VAL A 100 8.91 10.79 11.87
C VAL A 100 8.08 9.61 12.37
N LEU A 101 8.54 8.39 12.08
CA LEU A 101 7.88 7.17 12.54
C LEU A 101 8.83 6.24 13.30
N PRO A 102 8.42 5.70 14.47
CA PRO A 102 9.18 4.72 15.24
C PRO A 102 9.02 3.30 14.67
N LYS A 103 9.29 3.16 13.36
CA LYS A 103 9.17 1.91 12.60
C LYS A 103 10.39 1.77 11.70
N SER A 104 10.91 0.56 11.58
CA SER A 104 12.06 0.25 10.73
C SER A 104 11.59 -0.14 9.33
N TYR A 105 12.10 0.57 8.31
CA TYR A 105 11.83 0.31 6.90
C TYR A 105 13.02 -0.33 6.17
N ALA A 106 13.98 -0.87 6.92
CA ALA A 106 15.18 -1.51 6.37
C ALA A 106 14.98 -3.00 5.98
N GLY A 107 13.81 -3.57 6.25
CA GLY A 107 13.51 -4.97 5.96
C GLY A 107 13.18 -5.21 4.47
N LEU A 108 13.37 -6.45 4.01
CA LEU A 108 12.98 -6.85 2.65
C LEU A 108 11.45 -6.85 2.46
N VAL A 109 10.70 -7.07 3.53
CA VAL A 109 9.23 -7.07 3.55
C VAL A 109 8.78 -6.17 4.69
N VAL A 110 8.50 -4.90 4.40
CA VAL A 110 7.88 -3.98 5.35
C VAL A 110 6.56 -3.54 4.74
N GLN A 111 5.47 -3.80 5.44
CA GLN A 111 4.13 -3.46 4.97
C GLN A 111 3.71 -2.12 5.59
N PRO A 112 3.12 -1.22 4.79
CA PRO A 112 2.45 -0.06 5.34
C PRO A 112 1.30 -0.50 6.25
N SER A 113 1.01 0.28 7.28
CA SER A 113 0.01 -0.03 8.27
C SER A 113 -0.91 1.15 8.58
N PHE A 114 -2.14 0.84 8.99
CA PHE A 114 -3.17 1.83 9.27
C PHE A 114 -4.21 1.29 10.25
N GLU A 115 -4.90 2.18 10.96
CA GLU A 115 -5.86 1.80 11.99
C GLU A 115 -7.18 1.28 11.39
N SER A 116 -7.71 0.17 11.92
CA SER A 116 -8.96 -0.44 11.45
C SER A 116 -10.21 0.42 11.66
N THR A 117 -10.15 1.43 12.53
CA THR A 117 -11.25 2.38 12.77
C THR A 117 -11.39 3.43 11.65
N TYR A 118 -10.37 3.59 10.80
CA TYR A 118 -10.26 4.71 9.87
C TYR A 118 -11.45 4.83 8.92
N ALA A 119 -11.88 3.72 8.31
CA ALA A 119 -13.01 3.72 7.37
C ALA A 119 -14.31 4.19 8.04
N ARG A 120 -14.56 3.73 9.27
CA ARG A 120 -15.73 4.13 10.07
C ARG A 120 -15.68 5.61 10.43
N ARG A 121 -14.51 6.08 10.87
CA ARG A 121 -14.29 7.50 11.15
C ARG A 121 -14.64 8.35 9.95
N VAL A 122 -14.08 8.06 8.76
CA VAL A 122 -14.38 8.83 7.54
C VAL A 122 -15.88 8.78 7.21
N LEU A 123 -16.50 7.60 7.23
CA LEU A 123 -17.92 7.44 6.92
C LEU A 123 -18.84 8.23 7.88
N TYR A 124 -18.66 8.08 9.19
CA TYR A 124 -19.60 8.65 10.17
C TYR A 124 -19.27 10.09 10.55
N SER A 125 -18.03 10.57 10.36
CA SER A 125 -17.63 11.94 10.74
C SER A 125 -17.54 12.91 9.57
N GLU A 126 -16.95 12.51 8.43
CA GLU A 126 -16.67 13.41 7.30
C GLU A 126 -17.75 13.35 6.22
N LEU A 127 -18.43 12.20 6.08
CA LEU A 127 -19.42 11.96 5.03
C LEU A 127 -20.88 12.09 5.49
N ASN A 128 -21.15 12.66 6.66
CA ASN A 128 -22.51 12.82 7.23
C ASN A 128 -23.32 14.03 6.68
N THR A 129 -22.98 14.53 5.49
CA THR A 129 -23.62 15.72 4.89
C THR A 129 -24.83 15.37 4.03
N LEU A 130 -25.83 16.26 3.96
CA LEU A 130 -27.03 16.05 3.14
C LEU A 130 -26.74 15.85 1.64
N PRO A 131 -25.92 16.68 0.96
CA PRO A 131 -25.64 16.49 -0.46
C PRO A 131 -25.03 15.12 -0.75
N TRP A 132 -24.10 14.71 0.10
CA TRP A 132 -23.46 13.41 0.01
C TRP A 132 -24.48 12.29 0.25
N ALA A 133 -25.30 12.36 1.30
CA ALA A 133 -26.25 11.31 1.62
C ALA A 133 -27.26 11.08 0.49
N ILE A 134 -27.84 12.15 -0.05
CA ILE A 134 -28.83 12.08 -1.13
C ILE A 134 -28.23 11.49 -2.41
N GLN A 135 -26.99 11.88 -2.75
CA GLN A 135 -26.27 11.30 -3.89
C GLN A 135 -26.06 9.79 -3.70
N ASN A 136 -25.67 9.35 -2.52
CA ASN A 136 -25.36 7.94 -2.25
C ASN A 136 -26.61 7.06 -2.14
N ILE A 137 -27.73 7.57 -1.60
CA ILE A 137 -29.01 6.86 -1.62
C ILE A 137 -29.41 6.55 -3.08
N ARG A 138 -29.27 7.53 -3.98
CA ARG A 138 -29.61 7.36 -5.41
C ARG A 138 -28.65 6.40 -6.14
N ASN A 139 -27.40 6.32 -5.71
CA ASN A 139 -26.40 5.40 -6.26
C ASN A 139 -26.47 3.98 -5.67
N THR A 140 -27.34 3.75 -4.68
CA THR A 140 -27.44 2.45 -3.99
C THR A 140 -28.28 1.47 -4.80
N SER A 141 -27.82 0.22 -4.92
CA SER A 141 -28.54 -0.79 -5.70
C SER A 141 -29.90 -1.13 -5.06
N GLN A 142 -30.91 -1.36 -5.90
CA GLN A 142 -32.31 -1.50 -5.46
C GLN A 142 -32.53 -2.67 -4.48
N ALA A 143 -31.69 -3.70 -4.54
CA ALA A 143 -31.78 -4.88 -3.68
C ALA A 143 -31.43 -4.60 -2.21
N ILE A 144 -30.65 -3.55 -1.94
CA ILE A 144 -30.08 -3.25 -0.62
C ILE A 144 -30.59 -1.93 -0.02
N THR A 145 -31.47 -1.19 -0.70
CA THR A 145 -32.02 0.09 -0.19
C THR A 145 -32.77 -0.07 1.14
N ARG A 146 -33.43 -1.21 1.35
CA ARG A 146 -34.06 -1.58 2.64
C ARG A 146 -33.07 -1.91 3.75
N SER A 147 -31.79 -2.12 3.40
CA SER A 147 -30.73 -2.52 4.30
C SER A 147 -29.88 -1.35 4.81
N ILE A 148 -30.19 -0.10 4.43
CA ILE A 148 -29.50 1.08 4.96
C ILE A 148 -29.72 1.15 6.47
N TYR A 149 -28.64 1.27 7.26
CA TYR A 149 -28.71 1.39 8.72
C TYR A 149 -29.19 2.78 9.16
N ALA A 150 -30.47 3.03 8.90
CA ALA A 150 -31.23 4.14 9.44
C ALA A 150 -32.31 3.55 10.37
N ASN A 151 -32.22 3.87 11.66
CA ASN A 151 -33.29 3.53 12.61
C ASN A 151 -34.39 4.59 12.46
N TYR A 152 -35.38 4.33 11.59
CA TYR A 152 -36.41 5.31 11.24
C TYR A 152 -37.32 5.64 12.43
N CYS A 153 -37.77 6.89 12.50
CA CYS A 153 -38.75 7.36 13.48
C CYS A 153 -40.13 7.54 12.84
N TRP A 154 -40.18 8.09 11.63
CA TRP A 154 -41.43 8.43 10.94
C TRP A 154 -41.44 7.98 9.48
N VAL A 155 -42.65 7.74 8.97
CA VAL A 155 -42.85 7.49 7.53
C VAL A 155 -42.69 8.76 6.70
N ASP A 156 -43.22 9.89 7.18
CA ASP A 156 -43.35 11.15 6.43
C ASP A 156 -42.73 12.36 7.16
N PHE A 157 -42.44 13.43 6.41
CA PHE A 157 -41.86 14.66 6.99
C PHE A 157 -42.81 15.40 7.94
N ASP A 158 -44.13 15.23 7.79
CA ASP A 158 -45.12 15.79 8.71
C ASP A 158 -45.24 14.98 10.02
N ARG A 159 -44.49 13.88 10.16
CA ARG A 159 -44.42 13.03 11.37
C ARG A 159 -45.78 12.45 11.77
N ARG A 160 -46.63 12.14 10.80
CA ARG A 160 -47.99 11.64 11.01
C ARG A 160 -48.00 10.17 11.43
N TRP A 161 -47.06 9.39 10.91
CA TRP A 161 -46.96 7.96 11.17
C TRP A 161 -45.64 7.63 11.86
N ASP A 162 -45.74 7.36 13.17
CA ASP A 162 -44.64 6.89 14.01
C ASP A 162 -44.42 5.38 13.82
N ILE A 163 -43.18 4.99 13.54
CA ILE A 163 -42.76 3.60 13.30
C ILE A 163 -41.65 3.14 14.28
N THR A 164 -41.51 3.84 15.40
CA THR A 164 -40.52 3.49 16.44
C THR A 164 -40.88 2.21 17.20
N HIS A 165 -39.86 1.41 17.52
CA HIS A 165 -40.02 0.14 18.25
C HIS A 165 -40.57 0.31 19.69
N SER A 166 -40.38 1.46 20.33
CA SER A 166 -40.87 1.73 21.68
C SER A 166 -41.33 3.18 21.86
N MET A 167 -42.22 3.40 22.84
CA MET A 167 -42.74 4.74 23.14
C MET A 167 -41.65 5.69 23.63
N GLY A 168 -40.71 5.21 24.45
CA GLY A 168 -39.58 6.02 24.91
C GLY A 168 -38.73 6.54 23.74
N ARG A 169 -38.53 5.72 22.71
CA ARG A 169 -37.83 6.13 21.50
C ARG A 169 -38.63 7.16 20.69
N SER A 170 -39.94 7.02 20.57
CA SER A 170 -40.81 8.02 19.92
C SER A 170 -40.62 9.42 20.52
N LEU A 171 -40.64 9.52 21.86
CA LEU A 171 -40.42 10.77 22.58
C LEU A 171 -39.02 11.33 22.33
N ARG A 172 -37.99 10.46 22.33
CA ARG A 172 -36.61 10.86 22.02
C ARG A 172 -36.47 11.37 20.58
N CYS A 173 -37.10 10.71 19.61
CA CYS A 173 -37.14 11.16 18.22
C CYS A 173 -37.69 12.58 18.12
N GLN A 174 -38.83 12.86 18.76
CA GLN A 174 -39.43 14.20 18.77
C GLN A 174 -38.53 15.26 19.41
N ALA A 175 -37.78 14.89 20.46
CA ALA A 175 -36.92 15.82 21.18
C ALA A 175 -35.59 16.11 20.47
N ARG A 176 -35.00 15.14 19.76
CA ARG A 176 -33.60 15.22 19.29
C ARG A 176 -33.37 15.04 17.79
N TYR A 177 -34.32 14.46 17.06
CA TYR A 177 -34.08 13.92 15.72
C TYR A 177 -34.95 14.54 14.62
N THR A 178 -35.65 15.63 14.93
CA THR A 178 -36.54 16.28 13.96
C THR A 178 -35.77 16.92 12.80
N ASP A 179 -34.50 17.27 13.00
CA ASP A 179 -33.59 17.88 12.04
C ASP A 179 -32.76 16.85 11.22
N ASP A 180 -32.92 15.55 11.49
CA ASP A 180 -32.11 14.47 10.91
C ASP A 180 -32.88 13.71 9.81
N ALA A 181 -32.44 13.89 8.56
CA ALA A 181 -33.03 13.28 7.38
C ALA A 181 -33.00 11.75 7.40
N ALA A 182 -32.04 11.14 8.12
CA ALA A 182 -31.93 9.68 8.22
C ALA A 182 -33.07 9.05 9.04
N LYS A 183 -33.83 9.85 9.79
CA LYS A 183 -34.90 9.36 10.67
C LYS A 183 -36.28 9.37 10.01
N TYR A 184 -36.35 9.78 8.74
CA TYR A 184 -37.56 9.81 7.92
C TYR A 184 -37.46 8.80 6.78
N LEU A 185 -38.40 7.86 6.73
CA LEU A 185 -38.51 6.92 5.61
C LEU A 185 -38.81 7.65 4.30
N GLU A 186 -39.48 8.81 4.36
CA GLU A 186 -39.74 9.67 3.21
C GLU A 186 -38.46 10.13 2.50
N THR A 187 -37.38 10.42 3.24
CA THR A 187 -36.08 10.74 2.65
C THR A 187 -35.58 9.61 1.75
N LEU A 188 -35.69 8.36 2.22
CA LEU A 188 -35.31 7.18 1.45
C LEU A 188 -36.18 7.05 0.19
N VAL A 189 -37.51 6.99 0.36
CA VAL A 189 -38.42 6.69 -0.74
C VAL A 189 -38.53 7.80 -1.79
N ARG A 190 -38.17 9.05 -1.43
CA ARG A 190 -38.02 10.16 -2.39
C ARG A 190 -36.76 10.06 -3.23
N ASN A 191 -35.76 9.30 -2.81
CA ASN A 191 -34.43 9.26 -3.44
C ASN A 191 -34.08 7.89 -4.03
N ILE A 192 -35.07 7.01 -4.20
CA ILE A 192 -34.91 5.71 -4.86
C ILE A 192 -36.00 5.51 -5.93
N ASP A 193 -35.82 4.51 -6.80
CA ASP A 193 -36.90 4.03 -7.67
C ASP A 193 -37.99 3.35 -6.85
N TRP A 194 -39.09 4.07 -6.64
CA TRP A 194 -40.25 3.60 -5.90
C TRP A 194 -40.84 2.28 -6.43
N ARG A 195 -40.91 2.11 -7.76
CA ARG A 195 -41.50 0.90 -8.35
C ARG A 195 -40.61 -0.30 -8.11
N ALA A 196 -39.30 -0.14 -8.30
CA ALA A 196 -38.35 -1.21 -8.04
C ALA A 196 -38.27 -1.57 -6.56
N PHE A 197 -38.31 -0.57 -5.67
CA PHE A 197 -38.37 -0.79 -4.22
C PHE A 197 -39.57 -1.65 -3.82
N LEU A 198 -40.75 -1.36 -4.38
CA LEU A 198 -41.95 -2.17 -4.15
C LEU A 198 -41.85 -3.57 -4.75
N GLN A 199 -41.21 -3.75 -5.91
CA GLN A 199 -41.02 -5.08 -6.49
C GLN A 199 -40.17 -5.98 -5.59
N VAL A 200 -39.09 -5.44 -5.02
CA VAL A 200 -38.21 -6.18 -4.09
C VAL A 200 -38.91 -6.49 -2.75
N ASN A 201 -39.87 -5.66 -2.34
CA ASN A 201 -40.58 -5.77 -1.06
C ASN A 201 -42.08 -6.05 -1.22
N ALA A 202 -42.49 -6.70 -2.32
CA ALA A 202 -43.90 -6.83 -2.69
C ALA A 202 -44.74 -7.57 -1.65
N HIS A 203 -44.12 -8.50 -0.92
CA HIS A 203 -44.77 -9.29 0.13
C HIS A 203 -44.73 -8.58 1.50
N THR A 204 -43.59 -8.01 1.88
CA THR A 204 -43.37 -7.47 3.22
C THR A 204 -43.87 -6.04 3.41
N TRP A 205 -43.73 -5.17 2.40
CA TRP A 205 -44.09 -3.75 2.51
C TRP A 205 -45.59 -3.53 2.81
N PRO A 206 -46.54 -4.20 2.10
CA PRO A 206 -47.96 -4.01 2.38
C PRO A 206 -48.33 -4.38 3.82
N VAL A 207 -47.78 -5.45 4.36
CA VAL A 207 -48.10 -5.92 5.71
C VAL A 207 -47.57 -4.95 6.77
N VAL A 208 -46.29 -4.57 6.67
CA VAL A 208 -45.61 -3.86 7.75
C VAL A 208 -45.90 -2.35 7.77
N ILE A 209 -46.11 -1.73 6.60
CA ILE A 209 -46.35 -0.28 6.47
C ILE A 209 -47.58 0.02 5.62
N GLY A 210 -47.68 -0.58 4.42
CA GLY A 210 -48.63 -0.13 3.38
C GLY A 210 -50.10 -0.18 3.79
N ASN A 211 -50.56 -1.28 4.39
CA ASN A 211 -51.94 -1.47 4.82
C ASN A 211 -52.33 -0.49 5.93
N ALA A 212 -51.41 -0.21 6.86
CA ALA A 212 -51.64 0.76 7.91
C ALA A 212 -51.81 2.19 7.37
N LEU A 213 -51.07 2.57 6.32
CA LEU A 213 -51.26 3.86 5.66
C LEU A 213 -52.63 3.96 4.97
N LEU A 214 -53.14 2.85 4.41
CA LEU A 214 -54.46 2.78 3.76
C LEU A 214 -55.64 2.93 4.73
N GLU A 215 -55.43 2.77 6.04
CA GLU A 215 -56.46 3.01 7.06
C GLU A 215 -56.89 4.49 7.14
N THR A 216 -56.08 5.41 6.61
CA THR A 216 -56.34 6.85 6.63
C THR A 216 -56.40 7.46 5.23
N GLU A 217 -57.22 8.50 5.04
CA GLU A 217 -57.30 9.24 3.77
C GLU A 217 -55.95 9.91 3.42
N ALA A 218 -55.29 10.47 4.44
CA ALA A 218 -53.97 11.07 4.29
C ALA A 218 -52.91 10.07 3.81
N GLY A 219 -52.93 8.83 4.33
CA GLY A 219 -51.95 7.80 3.95
C GLY A 219 -52.23 7.22 2.57
N SER A 220 -53.50 7.03 2.22
CA SER A 220 -53.92 6.69 0.86
C SER A 220 -53.43 7.72 -0.17
N LYS A 221 -53.52 9.01 0.16
CA LYS A 221 -52.98 10.10 -0.67
C LYS A 221 -51.45 10.06 -0.74
N TRP A 222 -50.77 9.91 0.40
CA TRP A 222 -49.30 9.86 0.45
C TRP A 222 -48.75 8.74 -0.44
N LEU A 223 -49.35 7.55 -0.38
CA LEU A 223 -49.02 6.40 -1.24
C LEU A 223 -49.26 6.69 -2.73
N ALA A 224 -50.37 7.35 -3.07
CA ALA A 224 -50.70 7.71 -4.45
C ALA A 224 -49.73 8.76 -5.04
N ASP A 225 -49.16 9.63 -4.21
CA ASP A 225 -48.22 10.68 -4.64
C ASP A 225 -46.79 10.13 -4.86
N ARG A 226 -46.40 9.03 -4.18
CA ARG A 226 -45.02 8.49 -4.23
C ARG A 226 -44.46 8.23 -5.63
N PRO A 227 -45.20 7.62 -6.59
CA PRO A 227 -44.69 7.39 -7.94
C PRO A 227 -44.34 8.68 -8.71
N ARG A 228 -44.86 9.84 -8.30
CA ARG A 228 -44.59 11.14 -8.93
C ARG A 228 -43.52 11.94 -8.20
N GLU A 229 -43.41 11.78 -6.88
CA GLU A 229 -42.44 12.48 -6.04
C GLU A 229 -41.07 11.79 -5.97
N ALA A 230 -41.02 10.48 -6.18
CA ALA A 230 -39.77 9.72 -6.18
C ALA A 230 -38.81 10.19 -7.29
N MET A 231 -37.59 10.56 -6.89
CA MET A 231 -36.51 11.10 -7.72
C MET A 231 -36.93 12.31 -8.59
N ARG A 232 -37.97 13.06 -8.17
CA ARG A 232 -38.49 14.21 -8.90
C ARG A 232 -37.50 15.37 -8.98
N LEU A 233 -36.83 15.66 -7.86
CA LEU A 233 -35.90 16.79 -7.74
C LEU A 233 -34.46 16.37 -8.08
N SER A 234 -33.64 17.31 -8.57
CA SER A 234 -32.20 17.11 -8.65
C SER A 234 -31.58 16.97 -7.25
N ILE A 235 -30.35 16.45 -7.13
CA ILE A 235 -29.69 16.32 -5.81
C ILE A 235 -29.58 17.69 -5.11
N PRO A 236 -29.10 18.78 -5.76
CA PRO A 236 -29.07 20.10 -5.14
C PRO A 236 -30.46 20.61 -4.72
N ASP A 237 -31.49 20.42 -5.54
CA ASP A 237 -32.84 20.90 -5.24
C ASP A 237 -33.49 20.12 -4.09
N GLU A 238 -33.23 18.82 -3.97
CA GLU A 238 -33.71 18.00 -2.86
C GLU A 238 -33.04 18.44 -1.54
N VAL A 239 -31.75 18.78 -1.56
CA VAL A 239 -31.05 19.34 -0.39
C VAL A 239 -31.64 20.69 0.01
N VAL A 240 -31.91 21.58 -0.95
CA VAL A 240 -32.57 22.87 -0.70
C VAL A 240 -33.96 22.65 -0.10
N TYR A 241 -34.71 21.67 -0.62
CA TYR A 241 -36.01 21.30 -0.07
C TYR A 241 -35.92 20.82 1.38
N LEU A 242 -35.00 19.91 1.70
CA LEU A 242 -34.78 19.44 3.08
C LEU A 242 -34.41 20.58 4.03
N HIS A 243 -33.52 21.48 3.60
CA HIS A 243 -33.21 22.68 4.38
C HIS A 243 -34.42 23.59 4.59
N SER A 244 -35.32 23.72 3.60
CA SER A 244 -36.54 24.54 3.74
C SER A 244 -37.51 24.04 4.80
N ILE A 245 -37.42 22.75 5.16
CA ILE A 245 -38.22 22.12 6.22
C ILE A 245 -37.42 21.88 7.52
N ASN A 246 -36.30 22.60 7.70
CA ASN A 246 -35.40 22.49 8.86
C ASN A 246 -34.76 21.10 9.07
N VAL A 247 -34.66 20.30 8.02
CA VAL A 247 -33.90 19.05 8.04
C VAL A 247 -32.49 19.36 7.51
N THR A 248 -31.48 19.27 8.38
CA THR A 248 -30.14 19.83 8.12
C THR A 248 -28.99 18.82 8.13
N ARG A 249 -29.19 17.62 8.68
CA ARG A 249 -28.14 16.59 8.76
C ARG A 249 -28.67 15.21 8.36
N TYR A 250 -27.76 14.27 8.13
CA TYR A 250 -28.08 12.86 7.85
C TYR A 250 -27.14 11.96 8.66
N VAL A 251 -27.60 11.47 9.81
CA VAL A 251 -26.77 10.65 10.72
C VAL A 251 -27.19 9.18 10.66
N LEU A 252 -26.30 8.34 10.14
CA LEU A 252 -26.48 6.89 10.08
C LEU A 252 -26.36 6.25 11.48
N GLN A 253 -27.07 5.14 11.68
CA GLN A 253 -26.91 4.30 12.85
C GLN A 253 -25.58 3.55 12.74
N TYR A 254 -24.76 3.63 13.78
CA TYR A 254 -23.54 2.84 13.89
C TYR A 254 -23.85 1.34 14.01
N GLN A 255 -23.09 0.50 13.31
CA GLN A 255 -23.27 -0.95 13.23
C GLN A 255 -21.95 -1.69 12.99
N ASN A 256 -21.91 -2.99 13.31
CA ASN A 256 -20.80 -3.93 13.02
C ASN A 256 -21.25 -5.26 12.38
N ASP A 257 -22.35 -5.24 11.65
CA ASP A 257 -22.83 -6.30 10.73
C ASP A 257 -21.82 -6.60 9.61
N TYR A 258 -21.07 -5.58 9.17
CA TYR A 258 -20.02 -5.74 8.16
C TYR A 258 -18.90 -4.72 8.33
N TYR A 259 -17.72 -5.09 7.85
CA TYR A 259 -16.59 -4.19 7.70
C TYR A 259 -16.85 -3.24 6.53
N ASN A 260 -16.72 -1.92 6.77
CA ASN A 260 -16.79 -0.94 5.69
C ASN A 260 -15.58 -1.12 4.77
N GLY A 261 -15.82 -1.45 3.51
CA GLY A 261 -14.78 -1.51 2.49
C GLY A 261 -14.17 -0.13 2.27
N LEU A 262 -12.87 -0.09 2.00
CA LEU A 262 -12.13 1.14 1.76
C LEU A 262 -11.08 0.88 0.68
N ALA A 263 -11.02 1.73 -0.33
CA ALA A 263 -9.92 1.83 -1.27
C ALA A 263 -9.50 3.30 -1.33
N GLU A 264 -8.41 3.64 -0.67
CA GLU A 264 -7.87 5.00 -0.61
C GLU A 264 -6.54 5.06 -1.33
N VAL A 265 -6.36 6.04 -2.22
CA VAL A 265 -5.17 6.21 -3.04
C VAL A 265 -4.62 7.64 -2.94
N MET A 266 -3.31 7.79 -3.15
CA MET A 266 -2.65 9.06 -3.43
C MET A 266 -2.06 9.06 -4.84
N GLU A 267 -1.80 10.24 -5.38
CA GLU A 267 -1.10 10.41 -6.65
C GLU A 267 0.36 10.80 -6.38
N LEU A 268 1.32 10.05 -6.92
CA LEU A 268 2.71 10.51 -7.05
C LEU A 268 2.84 11.25 -8.38
N GLU A 269 3.12 12.55 -8.31
CA GLU A 269 3.40 13.38 -9.49
C GLU A 269 4.91 13.49 -9.72
N ASN A 270 5.38 12.97 -10.85
CA ASN A 270 6.80 13.01 -11.21
C ASN A 270 7.20 14.34 -11.88
N THR A 271 8.48 14.47 -12.21
CA THR A 271 9.04 15.67 -12.88
C THR A 271 8.40 16.03 -14.21
N LEU A 272 7.81 15.07 -14.91
CA LEU A 272 7.16 15.28 -16.21
C LEU A 272 5.67 15.66 -16.07
N GLY A 273 5.16 15.73 -14.84
CA GLY A 273 3.73 15.95 -14.57
C GLY A 273 2.87 14.70 -14.78
N LEU A 274 3.49 13.52 -14.92
CA LEU A 274 2.77 12.25 -14.96
C LEU A 274 2.40 11.84 -13.53
N ARG A 275 1.18 11.33 -13.38
CA ARG A 275 0.60 10.96 -12.10
C ARG A 275 0.41 9.46 -12.03
N HIS A 276 0.93 8.86 -10.96
CA HIS A 276 0.79 7.45 -10.67
C HIS A 276 -0.03 7.25 -9.39
N LEU A 277 -0.99 6.33 -9.41
CA LEU A 277 -1.81 6.03 -8.24
C LEU A 277 -1.06 5.06 -7.31
N VAL A 278 -0.88 5.45 -6.06
CA VAL A 278 -0.32 4.61 -5.00
C VAL A 278 -1.41 4.31 -3.98
N PRO A 279 -1.70 3.03 -3.70
CA PRO A 279 -2.66 2.66 -2.67
C PRO A 279 -2.14 3.04 -1.28
N LEU A 280 -2.98 3.72 -0.50
CA LEU A 280 -2.68 4.09 0.88
C LEU A 280 -3.29 3.10 1.88
N LYS A 281 -4.56 2.71 1.64
CA LYS A 281 -5.34 1.81 2.50
C LYS A 281 -6.27 0.98 1.65
N ALA A 282 -6.39 -0.30 1.98
CA ALA A 282 -7.31 -1.22 1.34
C ALA A 282 -7.98 -2.13 2.38
N ILE A 283 -9.30 -2.07 2.46
CA ILE A 283 -10.14 -2.96 3.27
C ILE A 283 -11.23 -3.53 2.36
N SER A 284 -11.37 -4.85 2.35
CA SER A 284 -12.48 -5.50 1.65
C SER A 284 -13.74 -5.51 2.52
N LYS A 285 -14.91 -5.34 1.89
CA LYS A 285 -16.21 -5.59 2.54
C LYS A 285 -16.31 -7.06 2.92
N VAL A 286 -16.48 -7.34 4.21
CA VAL A 286 -16.68 -8.69 4.76
C VAL A 286 -17.74 -8.61 5.86
N TRP A 287 -18.48 -9.70 6.11
CA TRP A 287 -19.38 -9.78 7.27
C TRP A 287 -18.60 -9.66 8.58
N GLY A 288 -19.16 -8.89 9.52
CA GLY A 288 -18.67 -8.67 10.86
C GLY A 288 -19.39 -9.55 11.88
N PRO A 289 -19.10 -9.37 13.18
CA PRO A 289 -19.71 -10.16 14.26
C PRO A 289 -21.16 -9.79 14.55
N TRP A 290 -21.63 -8.62 14.11
CA TRP A 290 -23.00 -8.11 14.27
C TRP A 290 -23.52 -8.03 15.71
N THR A 291 -22.66 -7.78 16.70
CA THR A 291 -23.08 -7.60 18.11
C THR A 291 -23.98 -6.36 18.32
N THR A 292 -23.93 -5.39 17.42
CA THR A 292 -24.86 -4.24 17.37
C THR A 292 -26.31 -4.61 17.03
N LEU A 293 -26.59 -5.87 16.65
CA LEU A 293 -27.95 -6.37 16.44
C LEU A 293 -28.87 -6.01 17.63
N ILE A 294 -28.40 -6.13 18.88
CA ILE A 294 -29.21 -5.92 20.08
C ILE A 294 -29.68 -4.47 20.25
N VAL A 295 -28.97 -3.48 19.68
CA VAL A 295 -29.37 -2.07 19.74
C VAL A 295 -30.35 -1.73 18.62
N TYR A 296 -30.12 -2.27 17.42
CA TYR A 296 -31.03 -2.18 16.27
C TYR A 296 -30.63 -3.20 15.19
N TRP A 297 -31.59 -3.99 14.71
CA TRP A 297 -31.32 -5.08 13.76
C TRP A 297 -31.55 -4.72 12.30
N ASN A 298 -31.67 -3.45 11.94
CA ASN A 298 -31.96 -2.98 10.57
C ASN A 298 -33.43 -3.13 10.10
N PHE A 299 -33.86 -2.21 9.24
CA PHE A 299 -35.23 -2.14 8.71
C PHE A 299 -35.60 -3.36 7.85
N ARG A 300 -34.61 -4.00 7.21
CA ARG A 300 -34.84 -5.27 6.49
C ARG A 300 -35.43 -6.34 7.40
N ASN A 301 -34.96 -6.44 8.65
CA ASN A 301 -35.46 -7.42 9.60
C ASN A 301 -36.82 -7.02 10.17
N ASP A 302 -37.07 -5.72 10.37
CA ASP A 302 -38.43 -5.23 10.68
C ASP A 302 -39.44 -5.68 9.62
N LEU A 303 -39.10 -5.51 8.33
CA LEU A 303 -39.96 -5.95 7.23
C LEU A 303 -40.20 -7.47 7.23
N HIS A 304 -39.18 -8.28 7.52
CA HIS A 304 -39.29 -9.74 7.40
C HIS A 304 -39.94 -10.39 8.64
N ILE A 305 -39.56 -9.95 9.84
CA ILE A 305 -40.04 -10.52 11.10
C ILE A 305 -41.51 -10.16 11.27
N LEU A 306 -41.88 -8.90 11.08
CA LEU A 306 -43.26 -8.45 11.28
C LEU A 306 -44.22 -9.02 10.22
N ASP A 307 -43.74 -9.26 8.99
CA ASP A 307 -44.49 -10.01 7.97
C ASP A 307 -44.81 -11.45 8.42
N SER A 308 -43.85 -12.13 9.05
CA SER A 308 -44.05 -13.50 9.57
C SER A 308 -45.11 -13.60 10.67
N PHE A 309 -45.34 -12.51 11.40
CA PHE A 309 -46.41 -12.39 12.42
C PHE A 309 -47.66 -11.67 11.89
N ASN A 310 -47.65 -11.21 10.63
CA ASN A 310 -48.72 -10.41 10.03
C ASN A 310 -49.10 -9.16 10.86
N VAL A 311 -48.09 -8.43 11.34
CA VAL A 311 -48.23 -7.20 12.14
C VAL A 311 -47.59 -5.99 11.47
N SER A 312 -48.05 -4.80 11.84
CA SER A 312 -47.61 -3.50 11.35
C SER A 312 -46.67 -2.80 12.34
N LEU A 313 -45.72 -2.03 11.82
CA LEU A 313 -44.85 -1.17 12.61
C LEU A 313 -45.46 0.22 12.88
N VAL A 314 -46.49 0.61 12.12
CA VAL A 314 -47.12 1.94 12.23
C VAL A 314 -47.96 2.03 13.49
N ARG A 315 -47.52 2.87 14.44
CA ARG A 315 -48.23 3.15 15.69
C ARG A 315 -49.60 3.75 15.41
N GLY A 316 -50.63 3.21 16.07
CA GLY A 316 -52.02 3.64 15.90
C GLY A 316 -52.80 2.88 14.83
N SER A 317 -52.15 1.98 14.06
CA SER A 317 -52.86 1.05 13.16
C SER A 317 -53.54 -0.10 13.91
N ALA A 318 -54.55 -0.71 13.29
CA ALA A 318 -55.27 -1.84 13.90
C ALA A 318 -54.36 -3.04 14.21
N ASN A 319 -53.39 -3.30 13.32
CA ASN A 319 -52.44 -4.42 13.43
C ASN A 319 -51.07 -4.01 13.99
N PHE A 320 -50.96 -2.88 14.69
CA PHE A 320 -49.69 -2.44 15.28
C PHE A 320 -49.11 -3.49 16.24
N VAL A 321 -47.82 -3.79 16.13
CA VAL A 321 -47.11 -4.82 16.92
C VAL A 321 -47.26 -4.63 18.44
N GLY A 322 -47.33 -3.38 18.91
CA GLY A 322 -47.51 -3.06 20.32
C GLY A 322 -48.97 -3.07 20.82
N ASN A 323 -49.95 -3.44 19.98
CA ASN A 323 -51.32 -3.63 20.45
C ASN A 323 -51.41 -4.95 21.23
N ASN A 324 -52.00 -4.93 22.43
CA ASN A 324 -52.14 -6.07 23.36
C ASN A 324 -53.06 -7.22 22.87
N ASN A 325 -53.26 -7.37 21.56
CA ASN A 325 -54.07 -8.44 21.01
C ASN A 325 -53.22 -9.74 20.97
N TYR A 326 -53.30 -10.51 22.06
CA TYR A 326 -52.63 -11.81 22.27
C TYR A 326 -52.75 -12.79 21.09
N ALA A 327 -53.72 -12.61 20.19
CA ALA A 327 -53.92 -13.49 19.04
C ALA A 327 -52.90 -13.32 17.90
N ILE A 328 -52.20 -12.17 17.79
CA ILE A 328 -51.40 -11.84 16.59
C ILE A 328 -49.88 -11.88 16.86
N SER A 329 -49.41 -11.26 17.94
CA SER A 329 -48.00 -11.29 18.37
C SER A 329 -47.72 -12.21 19.56
N GLN A 330 -48.72 -12.99 20.00
CA GLN A 330 -48.67 -13.78 21.25
C GLN A 330 -48.37 -12.94 22.52
N GLY A 331 -48.56 -11.62 22.47
CA GLY A 331 -48.26 -10.71 23.59
C GLY A 331 -46.79 -10.30 23.69
N MET A 332 -45.96 -10.62 22.68
CA MET A 332 -44.56 -10.18 22.60
C MET A 332 -44.47 -8.69 22.24
N ASP A 333 -43.57 -7.97 22.91
CA ASP A 333 -43.13 -6.64 22.47
C ASP A 333 -41.96 -6.76 21.47
N MET A 334 -41.55 -5.62 20.89
CA MET A 334 -40.41 -5.62 19.94
C MET A 334 -39.13 -6.19 20.57
N SER A 335 -38.90 -5.95 21.86
CA SER A 335 -37.70 -6.41 22.58
C SER A 335 -37.68 -7.93 22.76
N ALA A 336 -38.83 -8.56 23.02
CA ALA A 336 -38.97 -10.01 23.16
C ALA A 336 -38.70 -10.74 21.84
N MET A 337 -39.02 -10.12 20.69
CA MET A 337 -38.77 -10.69 19.36
C MET A 337 -37.27 -10.88 19.05
N TYR A 338 -36.36 -10.29 19.83
CA TYR A 338 -34.92 -10.55 19.75
C TYR A 338 -34.49 -11.90 20.34
N GLY A 339 -35.36 -12.60 21.07
CA GLY A 339 -35.04 -13.90 21.66
C GLY A 339 -34.01 -13.86 22.80
N ILE A 340 -33.88 -12.71 23.47
CA ILE A 340 -32.93 -12.51 24.59
C ILE A 340 -33.57 -12.85 25.94
N CYS A 341 -34.90 -12.76 26.06
CA CYS A 341 -35.62 -13.10 27.28
C CYS A 341 -35.71 -14.62 27.48
N ASP A 342 -35.93 -15.02 28.73
CA ASP A 342 -36.24 -16.41 29.08
C ASP A 342 -37.60 -16.85 28.49
N PRO A 343 -37.98 -18.14 28.59
CA PRO A 343 -39.28 -18.64 28.13
C PRO A 343 -40.50 -17.99 28.80
N ASN A 344 -40.30 -17.28 29.93
CA ASN A 344 -41.35 -16.56 30.65
C ASN A 344 -41.42 -15.08 30.27
N GLY A 345 -40.54 -14.59 29.38
CA GLY A 345 -40.47 -13.20 28.95
C GLY A 345 -39.68 -12.27 29.87
N HIS A 346 -38.88 -12.81 30.80
CA HIS A 346 -38.03 -12.04 31.70
C HIS A 346 -36.59 -11.96 31.18
N TYR A 347 -35.94 -10.82 31.42
CA TYR A 347 -34.50 -10.67 31.21
C TYR A 347 -33.76 -10.97 32.50
N GLU A 348 -32.63 -11.67 32.41
CA GLU A 348 -31.77 -11.98 33.55
C GLU A 348 -30.35 -11.42 33.36
N ALA A 349 -29.58 -11.35 34.44
CA ALA A 349 -28.15 -11.04 34.41
C ALA A 349 -27.78 -9.74 33.65
N GLN A 350 -26.75 -9.77 32.79
CA GLN A 350 -26.31 -8.61 32.01
C GLN A 350 -27.42 -8.09 31.08
N ALA A 351 -28.26 -8.97 30.52
CA ALA A 351 -29.38 -8.56 29.66
C ALA A 351 -30.38 -7.69 30.43
N ASN A 352 -30.70 -8.06 31.67
CA ASN A 352 -31.56 -7.24 32.53
C ASN A 352 -30.92 -5.90 32.87
N LEU A 353 -29.61 -5.88 33.18
CA LEU A 353 -28.90 -4.62 33.44
C LEU A 353 -28.90 -3.71 32.21
N PHE A 354 -28.63 -4.24 31.02
CA PHE A 354 -28.69 -3.46 29.78
C PHE A 354 -30.09 -2.87 29.57
N TYR A 355 -31.11 -3.71 29.69
CA TYR A 355 -32.51 -3.32 29.49
C TYR A 355 -32.96 -2.22 30.47
N THR A 356 -32.57 -2.32 31.74
CA THR A 356 -32.99 -1.42 32.82
C THR A 356 -32.14 -0.16 32.96
N GLN A 357 -30.85 -0.19 32.60
CA GLN A 357 -29.95 0.96 32.73
C GLN A 357 -29.85 1.78 31.45
N ILE A 358 -29.95 1.16 30.27
CA ILE A 358 -29.83 1.84 28.97
C ILE A 358 -31.20 1.90 28.31
N GLY A 359 -31.79 0.75 28.00
CA GLY A 359 -33.14 0.69 27.47
C GLY A 359 -33.46 -0.58 26.69
N PRO A 360 -34.69 -0.67 26.15
CA PRO A 360 -35.18 -1.85 25.44
C PRO A 360 -34.37 -2.18 24.19
N PHE A 361 -34.18 -3.49 23.94
CA PHE A 361 -33.51 -3.99 22.75
C PHE A 361 -34.22 -3.53 21.47
N GLY A 362 -33.45 -3.23 20.41
CA GLY A 362 -33.96 -2.66 19.16
C GLY A 362 -34.35 -1.17 19.21
N SER A 363 -34.43 -0.58 20.41
CA SER A 363 -34.84 0.82 20.61
C SER A 363 -33.68 1.75 21.02
N VAL A 364 -32.43 1.33 20.86
CA VAL A 364 -31.25 2.11 21.25
C VAL A 364 -30.59 2.68 19.99
N ASP A 365 -30.40 3.99 19.94
CA ASP A 365 -29.67 4.64 18.84
C ASP A 365 -28.17 4.62 19.15
N ALA A 366 -27.37 4.04 18.25
CA ALA A 366 -25.91 3.99 18.33
C ALA A 366 -25.32 5.02 17.36
N ILE A 367 -24.55 5.96 17.89
CA ILE A 367 -24.02 7.12 17.14
C ILE A 367 -22.51 7.16 17.32
N TYR A 368 -21.77 7.32 16.22
CA TYR A 368 -20.34 7.55 16.26
C TYR A 368 -20.02 8.96 16.78
N VAL A 369 -19.14 9.08 17.77
CA VAL A 369 -18.74 10.38 18.31
C VAL A 369 -17.51 10.89 17.57
N THR A 370 -17.63 12.04 16.93
CA THR A 370 -16.54 12.68 16.19
C THR A 370 -15.50 13.29 17.12
N LEU A 371 -14.22 13.20 16.76
CA LEU A 371 -13.14 13.82 17.54
C LEU A 371 -13.24 15.36 17.51
N PRO A 372 -13.31 16.03 18.68
CA PRO A 372 -13.34 17.49 18.75
C PRO A 372 -12.12 18.16 18.09
N PRO A 373 -12.30 19.21 17.24
CA PRO A 373 -11.20 19.91 16.59
C PRO A 373 -10.16 20.51 17.56
N SER A 374 -10.58 20.88 18.77
CA SER A 374 -9.68 21.39 19.82
C SER A 374 -8.69 20.35 20.34
N LEU A 375 -9.03 19.05 20.31
CA LEU A 375 -8.09 17.97 20.64
C LEU A 375 -7.04 17.79 19.55
N ASN A 376 -7.44 17.87 18.28
CA ASN A 376 -6.49 17.82 17.15
C ASN A 376 -5.48 18.97 17.23
N ALA A 377 -5.93 20.20 17.51
CA ALA A 377 -5.03 21.35 17.67
C ALA A 377 -4.06 21.19 18.85
N LEU A 378 -4.52 20.59 19.96
CA LEU A 378 -3.66 20.29 21.12
C LEU A 378 -2.60 19.23 20.78
N TYR A 379 -3.00 18.17 20.07
CA TYR A 379 -2.10 17.09 19.65
C TYR A 379 -1.04 17.57 18.65
N ASP A 380 -1.44 18.32 17.63
CA ASP A 380 -0.55 18.84 16.60
C ASP A 380 0.55 19.73 17.20
N ALA A 381 0.17 20.64 18.10
CA ALA A 381 1.11 21.45 18.86
C ALA A 381 2.05 20.58 19.74
N PHE A 382 1.50 19.55 20.41
CA PHE A 382 2.26 18.65 21.27
C PHE A 382 3.33 17.89 20.49
N VAL A 383 2.96 17.24 19.38
CA VAL A 383 3.88 16.43 18.59
C VAL A 383 4.97 17.28 17.96
N THR A 384 4.62 18.47 17.45
CA THR A 384 5.59 19.43 16.91
C THR A 384 6.65 19.81 17.95
N THR A 385 6.21 20.26 19.13
CA THR A 385 7.14 20.69 20.21
C THR A 385 7.93 19.53 20.83
N LEU A 386 7.38 18.31 20.83
CA LEU A 386 8.09 17.11 21.28
C LEU A 386 9.24 16.79 20.32
N PHE A 387 8.97 16.68 19.02
CA PHE A 387 10.01 16.31 18.07
C PHE A 387 11.02 17.43 17.84
N GLU A 388 10.65 18.70 17.94
CA GLU A 388 11.62 19.82 18.00
C GLU A 388 12.65 19.63 19.12
N PHE A 389 12.22 19.15 20.30
CA PHE A 389 13.11 18.84 21.41
C PHE A 389 13.93 17.58 21.17
N VAL A 390 13.31 16.49 20.69
CA VAL A 390 14.01 15.23 20.37
C VAL A 390 15.15 15.49 19.38
N TRP A 391 14.92 16.33 18.36
CA TRP A 391 15.92 16.70 17.36
C TRP A 391 16.93 17.76 17.84
N SER A 392 16.76 18.35 19.02
CA SER A 392 17.65 19.41 19.52
C SER A 392 19.04 18.89 19.93
N SER A 393 19.15 17.62 20.34
CA SER A 393 20.43 17.00 20.74
C SER A 393 20.44 15.47 20.59
N PRO A 394 21.59 14.85 20.24
CA PRO A 394 21.69 13.39 20.12
C PRO A 394 21.38 12.62 21.41
N SER A 395 21.59 13.25 22.57
CA SER A 395 21.25 12.66 23.87
C SER A 395 19.74 12.66 24.13
N ALA A 396 19.00 13.68 23.69
CA ALA A 396 17.54 13.71 23.80
C ALA A 396 16.91 12.60 22.95
N GLU A 397 17.42 12.41 21.73
CA GLU A 397 17.03 11.32 20.84
C GLU A 397 17.27 9.94 21.47
N ALA A 398 18.50 9.64 21.88
CA ALA A 398 18.84 8.34 22.49
C ALA A 398 18.01 8.03 23.75
N ASN A 399 17.71 9.05 24.57
CA ASN A 399 16.88 8.88 25.76
C ASN A 399 15.41 8.61 25.40
N PHE A 400 14.86 9.26 24.37
CA PHE A 400 13.50 9.01 23.90
C PHE A 400 13.33 7.60 23.36
N GLU A 401 14.31 7.10 22.62
CA GLU A 401 14.31 5.72 22.11
C GLU A 401 14.42 4.66 23.20
N ALA A 402 15.18 4.94 24.27
CA ALA A 402 15.34 4.03 25.39
C ALA A 402 14.09 3.93 26.28
N MET A 403 13.05 4.73 26.03
CA MET A 403 11.80 4.71 26.79
C MET A 403 11.04 3.41 26.51
N PRO A 404 10.74 2.60 27.54
CA PRO A 404 9.91 1.42 27.39
C PRO A 404 8.44 1.80 27.19
N SER A 405 7.72 1.01 26.39
CA SER A 405 6.25 1.09 26.31
C SER A 405 5.61 0.65 27.63
N LEU A 406 4.53 1.31 28.03
CA LEU A 406 3.73 0.88 29.17
C LEU A 406 2.74 -0.19 28.74
N VAL A 407 2.69 -1.31 29.47
CA VAL A 407 1.68 -2.36 29.30
C VAL A 407 1.25 -2.82 30.68
N GLY A 408 -0.05 -2.82 30.96
CA GLY A 408 -0.55 -3.36 32.22
C GLY A 408 -2.06 -3.49 32.27
N SER A 409 -2.51 -4.44 33.11
CA SER A 409 -3.93 -4.69 33.36
C SER A 409 -4.47 -3.64 34.33
N LEU A 410 -5.58 -2.99 33.98
CA LEU A 410 -6.15 -1.87 34.73
C LEU A 410 -7.16 -2.34 35.78
N LEU A 411 -7.10 -1.72 36.96
CA LEU A 411 -8.12 -1.77 37.99
C LEU A 411 -8.58 -0.33 38.32
N PRO A 412 -9.50 0.24 37.53
CA PRO A 412 -9.99 1.58 37.74
C PRO A 412 -10.59 1.80 39.13
N PRO A 413 -10.49 3.01 39.72
CA PRO A 413 -10.98 3.28 41.07
C PRO A 413 -12.46 2.93 41.30
N ALA A 414 -13.35 3.25 40.34
CA ALA A 414 -14.76 2.91 40.43
C ALA A 414 -15.04 1.40 40.30
N PHE A 415 -14.05 0.63 39.82
CA PHE A 415 -14.13 -0.82 39.71
C PHE A 415 -13.47 -1.50 40.92
N ALA A 416 -12.67 -0.78 41.72
CA ALA A 416 -11.97 -1.33 42.87
C ALA A 416 -12.92 -1.50 44.08
N GLY A 417 -13.69 -2.60 44.12
CA GLY A 417 -14.53 -2.99 45.25
C GLY A 417 -14.10 -4.33 45.88
N PRO A 418 -14.38 -4.55 47.19
CA PRO A 418 -14.06 -5.80 47.84
C PRO A 418 -14.93 -6.94 47.28
N SER A 419 -14.29 -8.04 46.86
CA SER A 419 -14.95 -9.26 46.40
C SER A 419 -15.91 -9.06 45.21
N LEU A 420 -15.61 -8.13 44.30
CA LEU A 420 -16.35 -7.99 43.05
C LEU A 420 -15.97 -9.09 42.04
N THR A 421 -16.98 -9.63 41.35
CA THR A 421 -16.82 -10.48 40.18
C THR A 421 -17.26 -9.72 38.93
N TYR A 422 -16.51 -9.80 37.84
CA TYR A 422 -16.74 -9.02 36.63
C TYR A 422 -17.23 -9.88 35.47
N PHE A 423 -18.08 -9.31 34.63
CA PHE A 423 -18.85 -10.01 33.60
C PHE A 423 -18.82 -9.31 32.23
N GLY A 424 -17.85 -8.43 31.96
CA GLY A 424 -17.66 -7.80 30.64
C GLY A 424 -17.72 -6.28 30.67
N GLY A 425 -16.79 -5.62 29.96
CA GLY A 425 -16.84 -4.18 29.70
C GLY A 425 -17.49 -3.83 28.35
N ASN A 426 -17.62 -4.78 27.44
CA ASN A 426 -18.38 -4.63 26.21
C ASN A 426 -19.90 -4.73 26.49
N LEU A 427 -20.59 -3.60 26.43
CA LEU A 427 -22.04 -3.50 26.69
C LEU A 427 -22.90 -4.30 25.71
N LEU A 428 -22.34 -4.72 24.57
CA LEU A 428 -23.03 -5.53 23.58
C LEU A 428 -22.93 -7.04 23.86
N CYS A 429 -22.10 -7.45 24.83
CA CYS A 429 -21.91 -8.84 25.21
C CYS A 429 -22.71 -9.20 26.47
N LEU A 430 -23.83 -9.89 26.29
CA LEU A 430 -24.79 -10.14 27.37
C LEU A 430 -24.54 -11.44 28.15
N ASN A 431 -23.55 -12.26 27.75
CA ASN A 431 -23.37 -13.63 28.28
C ASN A 431 -21.91 -13.97 28.64
N ASN A 432 -21.09 -12.97 28.98
CA ASN A 432 -19.70 -13.22 29.35
C ASN A 432 -19.60 -13.95 30.72
N PRO A 433 -18.67 -14.91 30.87
CA PRO A 433 -18.43 -15.62 32.13
C PRO A 433 -17.79 -14.72 33.22
N PRO A 434 -17.90 -15.11 34.51
CA PRO A 434 -17.34 -14.36 35.62
C PRO A 434 -15.79 -14.38 35.66
N THR A 435 -15.19 -13.23 35.96
CA THR A 435 -13.73 -13.08 36.17
C THR A 435 -13.42 -12.33 37.48
N SER A 436 -12.22 -12.54 38.03
CA SER A 436 -11.74 -11.84 39.23
C SER A 436 -11.18 -10.44 38.96
N ASN A 437 -10.87 -10.14 37.70
CA ASN A 437 -10.37 -8.83 37.25
C ASN A 437 -11.31 -8.24 36.19
N PRO A 438 -11.34 -6.91 36.02
CA PRO A 438 -12.14 -6.26 34.99
C PRO A 438 -11.82 -6.80 33.58
N GLN A 439 -12.87 -6.98 32.77
CA GLN A 439 -12.76 -7.44 31.40
C GLN A 439 -12.66 -6.26 30.42
N SER A 440 -12.15 -6.54 29.22
CA SER A 440 -11.99 -5.59 28.11
C SER A 440 -13.26 -4.82 27.76
N GLN A 441 -13.05 -3.66 27.13
CA GLN A 441 -14.10 -2.71 26.78
C GLN A 441 -14.71 -3.05 25.41
N TYR A 442 -15.71 -2.27 24.98
CA TYR A 442 -16.33 -2.39 23.66
C TYR A 442 -15.28 -2.46 22.54
N LEU A 443 -15.39 -3.40 21.60
CA LEU A 443 -14.54 -3.44 20.41
C LEU A 443 -15.39 -3.85 19.19
N PHE A 444 -15.13 -3.22 18.03
CA PHE A 444 -15.88 -3.49 16.79
C PHE A 444 -15.86 -4.97 16.37
N ASP A 445 -14.68 -5.58 16.48
CA ASP A 445 -14.38 -6.96 16.07
C ASP A 445 -14.79 -8.02 17.09
N ASP A 446 -15.25 -7.62 18.27
CA ASP A 446 -15.57 -8.54 19.34
C ASP A 446 -16.89 -9.26 19.07
N ALA A 447 -16.80 -10.59 18.94
CA ALA A 447 -17.93 -11.49 18.73
C ALA A 447 -18.53 -12.03 20.06
N CYS A 448 -18.11 -11.50 21.21
CA CYS A 448 -18.51 -11.96 22.54
C CYS A 448 -18.20 -13.45 22.78
N ALA A 449 -17.13 -13.95 22.16
CA ALA A 449 -16.76 -15.37 22.20
C ALA A 449 -15.70 -15.70 23.25
N THR A 450 -14.85 -14.72 23.61
CA THR A 450 -13.75 -14.90 24.56
C THR A 450 -13.65 -13.70 25.49
N THR A 451 -13.39 -13.96 26.77
CA THR A 451 -13.12 -12.91 27.75
C THR A 451 -11.65 -12.55 27.77
N THR A 452 -11.33 -11.27 27.57
CA THR A 452 -9.98 -10.74 27.72
C THR A 452 -9.92 -9.77 28.91
N LEU A 453 -8.75 -9.69 29.55
CA LEU A 453 -8.52 -8.76 30.67
C LEU A 453 -8.52 -7.32 30.17
N PHE A 454 -8.99 -6.38 31.00
CA PHE A 454 -8.91 -4.97 30.66
C PHE A 454 -7.46 -4.48 30.73
N GLN A 455 -6.84 -4.31 29.57
CA GLN A 455 -5.43 -3.91 29.46
C GLN A 455 -5.30 -2.57 28.76
N MET A 456 -4.26 -1.82 29.14
CA MET A 456 -3.88 -0.58 28.49
C MET A 456 -2.42 -0.66 28.05
N THR A 457 -2.17 -0.27 26.81
CA THR A 457 -0.84 -0.14 26.22
C THR A 457 -0.59 1.33 25.90
N ALA A 458 0.63 1.83 26.11
CA ALA A 458 0.97 3.20 25.76
C ALA A 458 2.37 3.31 25.15
N SER A 459 2.45 4.07 24.06
CA SER A 459 3.71 4.43 23.41
C SER A 459 4.44 5.53 24.21
N SER A 460 5.73 5.73 23.91
CA SER A 460 6.54 6.79 24.54
C SER A 460 5.92 8.18 24.39
N LYS A 461 5.34 8.49 23.22
CA LYS A 461 4.60 9.74 22.97
C LYS A 461 3.37 9.87 23.86
N ALA A 462 2.59 8.80 23.97
CA ALA A 462 1.36 8.78 24.76
C ALA A 462 1.65 8.98 26.26
N ILE A 463 2.71 8.35 26.77
CA ILE A 463 3.15 8.52 28.17
C ILE A 463 3.47 10.00 28.44
N LEU A 464 4.29 10.65 27.61
CA LEU A 464 4.65 12.06 27.79
C LEU A 464 3.43 12.99 27.67
N PHE A 465 2.50 12.69 26.76
CA PHE A 465 1.25 13.42 26.60
C PHE A 465 0.37 13.34 27.86
N ALA A 466 0.17 12.13 28.38
CA ALA A 466 -0.62 11.91 29.58
C ALA A 466 0.04 12.50 30.82
N MET A 467 1.38 12.42 30.97
CA MET A 467 2.11 13.06 32.07
C MET A 467 1.86 14.58 32.10
N TYR A 468 1.91 15.25 30.93
CA TYR A 468 1.63 16.69 30.84
C TYR A 468 0.19 17.05 31.20
N LEU A 469 -0.78 16.33 30.64
CA LEU A 469 -2.17 16.71 30.77
C LEU A 469 -2.82 16.26 32.09
N SER A 470 -2.37 15.17 32.69
CA SER A 470 -2.86 14.73 34.00
C SER A 470 -2.37 15.59 35.16
N ALA A 471 -1.20 16.23 35.01
CA ALA A 471 -0.47 16.88 36.10
C ALA A 471 -0.15 15.93 37.29
N ALA A 472 -0.22 14.62 37.08
CA ALA A 472 0.14 13.63 38.08
C ALA A 472 1.66 13.54 38.21
N SER A 473 2.19 13.73 39.41
CA SER A 473 3.63 13.70 39.69
C SER A 473 4.10 12.41 40.39
N ASP A 474 3.17 11.65 40.98
CA ASP A 474 3.47 10.45 41.76
C ASP A 474 3.35 9.19 40.90
N THR A 475 4.50 8.63 40.47
CA THR A 475 4.55 7.44 39.63
C THR A 475 4.01 6.20 40.34
N ALA A 476 4.26 6.06 41.64
CA ALA A 476 3.79 4.92 42.43
C ALA A 476 2.27 4.93 42.53
N ALA A 477 1.66 6.10 42.73
CA ALA A 477 0.21 6.22 42.80
C ALA A 477 -0.49 6.01 41.45
N ILE A 478 0.15 6.40 40.33
CA ILE A 478 -0.33 6.04 38.97
C ILE A 478 -0.29 4.53 38.81
N CYS A 479 0.85 3.90 39.11
CA CYS A 479 1.04 2.47 38.90
C CYS A 479 0.23 1.58 39.86
N ALA A 480 -0.22 2.10 41.00
CA ALA A 480 -1.11 1.40 41.92
C ALA A 480 -2.52 1.12 41.33
N ILE A 481 -2.89 1.79 40.24
CA ILE A 481 -4.15 1.53 39.50
C ILE A 481 -4.04 0.23 38.68
N GLN A 482 -2.84 -0.25 38.41
CA GLN A 482 -2.65 -1.54 37.74
C GLN A 482 -2.73 -2.71 38.73
N THR A 483 -2.89 -3.92 38.19
CA THR A 483 -2.79 -5.12 39.02
C THR A 483 -1.41 -5.20 39.70
N PRO A 484 -1.31 -5.81 40.90
CA PRO A 484 -0.06 -5.84 41.67
C PRO A 484 1.14 -6.42 40.92
N MET A 485 0.92 -7.34 39.97
CA MET A 485 1.97 -7.91 39.14
C MET A 485 2.56 -6.91 38.14
N ASP A 486 1.75 -6.01 37.60
CA ASP A 486 2.14 -5.06 36.55
C ASP A 486 2.65 -3.73 37.13
N ALA A 487 2.23 -3.36 38.35
CA ALA A 487 2.58 -2.10 39.01
C ALA A 487 4.11 -1.84 39.05
N ASN A 488 4.93 -2.87 39.32
CA ASN A 488 6.39 -2.73 39.34
C ASN A 488 6.99 -2.41 37.95
N LYS A 489 6.43 -2.98 36.87
CA LYS A 489 6.88 -2.70 35.50
C LYS A 489 6.46 -1.30 35.06
N CYS A 490 5.28 -0.86 35.48
CA CYS A 490 4.82 0.50 35.28
C CYS A 490 5.75 1.53 35.94
N ASP A 491 6.12 1.32 37.20
CA ASP A 491 6.95 2.28 37.93
C ASP A 491 8.33 2.43 37.29
N GLN A 492 8.95 1.32 36.86
CA GLN A 492 10.18 1.34 36.08
C GLN A 492 10.04 2.12 34.76
N SER A 493 8.90 1.97 34.08
CA SER A 493 8.65 2.61 32.79
C SER A 493 8.44 4.13 32.94
N LEU A 494 7.65 4.55 33.93
CA LEU A 494 7.44 5.97 34.22
C LEU A 494 8.71 6.64 34.75
N THR A 495 9.47 5.97 35.61
CA THR A 495 10.76 6.49 36.12
C THR A 495 11.76 6.72 34.99
N ARG A 496 11.86 5.80 34.01
CA ARG A 496 12.71 6.02 32.82
C ARG A 496 12.20 7.16 31.95
N SER A 497 10.88 7.31 31.81
CA SER A 497 10.26 8.40 31.05
C SER A 497 10.60 9.79 31.63
N GLN A 498 10.86 9.89 32.94
CA GLN A 498 11.26 11.14 33.58
C GLN A 498 12.59 11.72 33.05
N THR A 499 13.46 10.88 32.48
CA THR A 499 14.77 11.31 31.93
C THR A 499 14.64 12.20 30.69
N VAL A 500 13.57 12.00 29.90
CA VAL A 500 13.21 12.81 28.73
C VAL A 500 12.28 13.95 29.13
N TRP A 501 11.33 13.65 30.01
CA TRP A 501 10.34 14.61 30.50
C TRP A 501 10.96 15.84 31.16
N THR A 502 11.92 15.64 32.09
CA THR A 502 12.45 16.72 32.94
C THR A 502 13.20 17.79 32.15
N PRO A 503 14.09 17.45 31.20
CA PRO A 503 14.73 18.47 30.36
C PRO A 503 13.73 19.14 29.40
N TRP A 504 12.81 18.37 28.81
CA TRP A 504 11.86 18.88 27.83
C TRP A 504 10.88 19.91 28.41
N ILE A 505 10.31 19.61 29.58
CA ILE A 505 9.28 20.44 30.21
C ILE A 505 9.79 21.85 30.57
N ASN A 506 11.11 22.00 30.78
CA ASN A 506 11.75 23.29 31.05
C ASN A 506 11.76 24.21 29.82
N SER A 507 11.81 23.64 28.61
CA SER A 507 11.75 24.37 27.33
C SER A 507 10.33 24.50 26.76
N PHE A 508 9.33 23.95 27.45
CA PHE A 508 7.98 23.77 26.93
C PHE A 508 7.12 25.06 27.00
N PRO A 509 6.33 25.41 25.98
CA PRO A 509 5.55 26.64 25.93
C PRO A 509 4.24 26.55 26.76
N HIS A 510 4.38 26.61 28.09
CA HIS A 510 3.29 26.40 29.07
C HIS A 510 2.07 27.32 28.94
N ALA A 511 2.23 28.55 28.43
CA ALA A 511 1.11 29.49 28.31
C ALA A 511 0.11 29.05 27.23
N THR A 512 0.60 28.73 26.04
CA THR A 512 -0.20 28.28 24.89
C THR A 512 -0.90 26.96 25.19
N PHE A 513 -0.18 25.99 25.75
CA PHE A 513 -0.75 24.68 26.05
C PHE A 513 -1.79 24.68 27.17
N ARG A 514 -1.71 25.61 28.13
CA ARG A 514 -2.78 25.79 29.12
C ARG A 514 -4.10 26.20 28.47
N GLN A 515 -4.06 27.08 27.47
CA GLN A 515 -5.25 27.48 26.72
C GLN A 515 -5.81 26.34 25.85
N LEU A 516 -4.92 25.62 25.15
CA LEU A 516 -5.32 24.46 24.34
C LEU A 516 -5.91 23.34 25.20
N LYS A 517 -5.28 23.04 26.35
CA LYS A 517 -5.80 22.07 27.33
C LYS A 517 -7.18 22.47 27.83
N ALA A 518 -7.37 23.71 28.26
CA ALA A 518 -8.68 24.17 28.75
C ALA A 518 -9.77 24.03 27.68
N SER A 519 -9.45 24.42 26.44
CA SER A 519 -10.37 24.31 25.30
C SER A 519 -10.70 22.85 24.98
N ALA A 520 -9.69 21.98 24.94
CA ALA A 520 -9.84 20.55 24.71
C ALA A 520 -10.64 19.85 25.82
N SER A 521 -10.34 20.11 27.09
CA SER A 521 -11.06 19.56 28.24
C SER A 521 -12.52 19.99 28.28
N SER A 522 -12.83 21.22 27.87
CA SER A 522 -14.22 21.70 27.81
C SER A 522 -15.05 21.11 26.67
N ALA A 523 -14.38 20.67 25.59
CA ALA A 523 -15.02 20.10 24.41
C ALA A 523 -15.18 18.57 24.47
N LEU A 524 -14.54 17.92 25.44
CA LEU A 524 -14.60 16.46 25.61
C LEU A 524 -15.98 16.02 26.10
N PRO A 525 -16.63 15.05 25.44
CA PRO A 525 -17.87 14.47 25.95
C PRO A 525 -17.63 13.68 27.24
N ALA A 526 -18.71 13.34 27.96
CA ALA A 526 -18.68 12.58 29.21
C ALA A 526 -18.39 11.09 29.00
N VAL A 527 -17.30 10.79 28.29
CA VAL A 527 -16.84 9.45 27.93
C VAL A 527 -16.42 8.68 29.18
N ALA A 528 -16.78 7.39 29.22
CA ALA A 528 -16.46 6.51 30.33
C ALA A 528 -16.14 5.08 29.86
N PHE A 529 -15.45 4.33 30.73
CA PHE A 529 -15.38 2.89 30.68
C PHE A 529 -16.50 2.28 31.53
N PHE A 530 -16.97 1.10 31.14
CA PHE A 530 -18.08 0.40 31.79
C PHE A 530 -17.71 -1.03 32.14
N GLN A 531 -18.43 -1.61 33.09
CA GLN A 531 -18.27 -3.01 33.48
C GLN A 531 -19.55 -3.55 34.11
N TYR A 532 -19.99 -4.73 33.66
CA TYR A 532 -20.96 -5.54 34.40
C TYR A 532 -20.25 -6.24 35.55
N ALA A 533 -20.80 -6.14 36.76
CA ALA A 533 -20.22 -6.77 37.93
C ALA A 533 -21.29 -7.37 38.85
N GLN A 534 -20.88 -8.26 39.74
CA GLN A 534 -21.67 -8.64 40.92
C GLN A 534 -20.89 -8.40 42.19
N ASN A 535 -21.61 -8.05 43.26
CA ASN A 535 -21.06 -8.00 44.61
C ASN A 535 -21.05 -9.39 45.26
N ALA A 536 -20.52 -9.48 46.49
CA ALA A 536 -20.49 -10.73 47.25
C ALA A 536 -21.88 -11.32 47.56
N THR A 537 -22.96 -10.51 47.52
CA THR A 537 -24.35 -10.95 47.69
C THR A 537 -25.02 -11.36 46.37
N SER A 538 -24.27 -11.40 45.26
CA SER A 538 -24.76 -11.70 43.90
C SER A 538 -25.73 -10.65 43.32
N ASP A 539 -25.74 -9.44 43.85
CA ASP A 539 -26.46 -8.32 43.26
C ASP A 539 -25.69 -7.77 42.05
N TRP A 540 -26.41 -7.57 40.96
CA TRP A 540 -25.88 -7.06 39.71
C TRP A 540 -25.63 -5.55 39.78
N LEU A 541 -24.41 -5.13 39.42
CA LEU A 541 -23.94 -3.76 39.44
C LEU A 541 -23.53 -3.31 38.02
N PHE A 542 -23.90 -2.08 37.68
CA PHE A 542 -23.47 -1.42 36.45
C PHE A 542 -22.43 -0.35 36.79
N LEU A 543 -21.15 -0.70 36.66
CA LEU A 543 -20.05 0.17 37.06
C LEU A 543 -19.67 1.13 35.93
N ARG A 544 -19.42 2.40 36.28
CA ARG A 544 -19.04 3.46 35.36
C ARG A 544 -17.81 4.19 35.87
N GLN A 545 -16.79 4.31 35.03
CA GLN A 545 -15.58 5.06 35.30
C GLN A 545 -15.40 6.17 34.25
N PRO A 546 -15.65 7.45 34.57
CA PRO A 546 -15.33 8.57 33.68
C PRO A 546 -13.85 8.60 33.34
N LEU A 547 -13.49 8.97 32.10
CA LEU A 547 -12.08 9.02 31.68
C LEU A 547 -11.29 10.08 32.46
N LEU A 548 -11.83 11.29 32.58
CA LEU A 548 -11.18 12.42 33.24
C LEU A 548 -11.98 12.81 34.47
N THR A 549 -11.29 13.00 35.59
CA THR A 549 -11.88 13.42 36.87
C THR A 549 -11.04 14.51 37.50
N SER A 550 -11.65 15.62 37.92
CA SER A 550 -10.94 16.72 38.61
C SER A 550 -10.25 16.29 39.90
N ASP A 551 -10.80 15.28 40.56
CA ASP A 551 -10.44 14.92 41.93
C ASP A 551 -9.34 13.85 42.00
N ASN A 552 -9.06 13.17 40.88
CA ASN A 552 -8.05 12.12 40.79
C ASN A 552 -7.15 12.31 39.55
N PRO A 553 -6.00 13.02 39.68
CA PRO A 553 -5.07 13.21 38.58
C PRO A 553 -4.39 11.89 38.15
N ASN A 554 -4.23 10.94 39.08
CA ASN A 554 -3.56 9.65 38.81
C ASN A 554 -4.40 8.75 37.90
N TRP A 555 -5.73 8.72 38.08
CA TRP A 555 -6.63 8.05 37.13
C TRP A 555 -6.70 8.80 35.80
N SER A 556 -6.76 10.14 35.84
CA SER A 556 -6.81 10.97 34.65
C SER A 556 -5.60 10.79 33.73
N PHE A 557 -4.46 10.30 34.23
CA PHE A 557 -3.35 9.82 33.40
C PHE A 557 -3.79 8.74 32.40
N TYR A 558 -4.44 7.66 32.87
CA TYR A 558 -4.97 6.61 31.99
C TYR A 558 -6.13 7.09 31.11
N GLY A 559 -6.92 8.05 31.59
CA GLY A 559 -7.91 8.75 30.78
C GLY A 559 -7.30 9.47 29.59
N TRP A 560 -6.21 10.23 29.81
CA TRP A 560 -5.48 10.93 28.74
C TRP A 560 -4.76 9.96 27.79
N LEU A 561 -4.32 8.78 28.26
CA LEU A 561 -3.83 7.71 27.37
C LEU A 561 -4.93 7.23 26.42
N ALA A 562 -6.13 6.96 26.93
CA ALA A 562 -7.27 6.55 26.10
C ALA A 562 -7.69 7.65 25.11
N VAL A 563 -7.63 8.93 25.52
CA VAL A 563 -7.88 10.07 24.62
C VAL A 563 -6.79 10.19 23.56
N PHE A 564 -5.52 9.96 23.91
CA PHE A 564 -4.42 9.95 22.94
C PHE A 564 -4.61 8.86 21.88
N ASP A 565 -4.99 7.66 22.29
CA ASP A 565 -5.32 6.56 21.38
C ASP A 565 -6.54 6.88 20.50
N TRP A 566 -7.54 7.59 21.02
CA TRP A 566 -8.68 8.06 20.21
C TRP A 566 -8.23 9.09 19.15
N ILE A 567 -7.31 9.99 19.50
CA ILE A 567 -6.72 10.96 18.55
C ILE A 567 -5.95 10.23 17.44
N GLU A 568 -5.07 9.27 17.78
CA GLU A 568 -4.33 8.48 16.78
C GLU A 568 -5.23 7.51 15.98
N GLY A 569 -6.50 7.32 16.37
CA GLY A 569 -7.44 6.42 15.69
C GLY A 569 -7.38 4.97 16.14
N LYS A 570 -6.62 4.66 17.19
CA LYS A 570 -6.54 3.32 17.79
C LYS A 570 -7.81 2.95 18.55
N ARG A 571 -8.50 3.94 19.10
CA ARG A 571 -9.80 3.77 19.77
C ARG A 571 -10.85 4.60 19.07
N GLU A 572 -12.10 4.20 19.20
CA GLU A 572 -13.27 4.96 18.76
C GLU A 572 -14.26 5.13 19.92
N VAL A 573 -15.14 6.12 19.79
CA VAL A 573 -16.13 6.42 20.82
C VAL A 573 -17.51 6.30 20.20
N ILE A 574 -18.37 5.53 20.86
CA ILE A 574 -19.77 5.38 20.48
C ILE A 574 -20.67 5.92 21.59
N GLN A 575 -21.76 6.55 21.18
CA GLN A 575 -22.82 7.02 22.06
C GLN A 575 -24.04 6.11 21.87
N LEU A 576 -24.49 5.49 22.94
CA LEU A 576 -25.71 4.68 22.98
C LEU A 576 -26.80 5.50 23.66
N GLU A 577 -27.81 5.90 22.89
CA GLU A 577 -28.97 6.62 23.38
C GLU A 577 -30.14 5.65 23.59
N GLY A 578 -30.32 5.22 24.84
CA GLY A 578 -31.44 4.40 25.23
C GLY A 578 -32.65 5.19 25.73
N ASN A 579 -33.67 4.47 26.18
CA ASN A 579 -34.87 5.09 26.77
C ASN A 579 -34.65 5.53 28.22
N VAL A 580 -33.65 4.96 28.91
CA VAL A 580 -33.35 5.22 30.32
C VAL A 580 -32.19 6.18 30.47
N ASP A 581 -31.04 5.85 29.90
CA ASP A 581 -29.83 6.69 29.96
C ASP A 581 -29.14 6.78 28.59
N THR A 582 -28.29 7.81 28.44
CA THR A 582 -27.35 7.95 27.33
C THR A 582 -25.94 7.69 27.83
N VAL A 583 -25.31 6.63 27.33
CA VAL A 583 -23.94 6.25 27.71
C VAL A 583 -22.98 6.50 26.55
N ILE A 584 -21.83 7.11 26.86
CA ILE A 584 -20.78 7.38 25.88
C ILE A 584 -19.59 6.48 26.23
N VAL A 585 -19.33 5.51 25.37
CA VAL A 585 -18.43 4.38 25.61
C VAL A 585 -17.16 4.55 24.78
N MET A 586 -16.01 4.47 25.45
CA MET A 586 -14.71 4.36 24.78
C MET A 586 -14.44 2.90 24.41
N SER A 587 -14.05 2.64 23.16
CA SER A 587 -13.67 1.30 22.71
C SER A 587 -12.35 0.84 23.34
N ASP A 588 -12.07 -0.46 23.27
CA ASP A 588 -10.72 -0.99 23.42
C ASP A 588 -9.84 -0.66 22.20
N VAL A 589 -8.53 -0.91 22.31
CA VAL A 589 -7.59 -0.69 21.20
C VAL A 589 -7.94 -1.62 20.04
N ALA A 590 -8.23 -1.02 18.89
CA ALA A 590 -8.52 -1.74 17.66
C ALA A 590 -7.23 -2.30 17.05
N PRO A 591 -7.31 -3.44 16.34
CA PRO A 591 -6.14 -4.01 15.69
C PRO A 591 -5.67 -3.12 14.53
N GLU A 592 -4.36 -3.01 14.39
CA GLU A 592 -3.70 -2.40 13.24
C GLU A 592 -3.84 -3.31 12.01
N LEU A 593 -4.15 -2.71 10.85
CA LEU A 593 -4.23 -3.40 9.57
C LEU A 593 -2.98 -3.09 8.74
N ASN A 594 -2.56 -4.05 7.94
CA ASN A 594 -1.46 -3.87 7.00
C ASN A 594 -2.02 -3.77 5.58
N LEU A 595 -1.52 -2.81 4.80
CA LEU A 595 -1.72 -2.80 3.37
C LEU A 595 -0.95 -3.98 2.79
N VAL A 596 -1.70 -4.97 2.31
CA VAL A 596 -1.13 -6.16 1.67
C VAL A 596 -0.62 -5.74 0.31
N ASP A 597 0.64 -5.35 0.27
CA ASP A 597 1.27 -4.87 -0.94
C ASP A 597 1.39 -6.02 -1.96
N SER A 598 0.81 -5.82 -3.15
CA SER A 598 0.91 -6.76 -4.28
C SER A 598 2.30 -6.76 -4.92
N SER A 599 3.19 -5.86 -4.50
CA SER A 599 4.56 -5.75 -4.99
C SER A 599 5.59 -6.58 -4.20
N SER A 600 5.19 -7.21 -3.08
CA SER A 600 6.10 -8.03 -2.26
C SER A 600 6.45 -9.39 -2.89
N SER A 601 6.26 -9.55 -4.20
CA SER A 601 7.01 -10.58 -4.92
C SER A 601 8.48 -10.21 -4.81
N ASN A 602 9.22 -10.99 -4.03
CA ASN A 602 10.66 -11.09 -4.11
C ASN A 602 11.03 -11.30 -5.59
N ASP A 603 11.35 -10.21 -6.25
CA ASP A 603 12.30 -10.09 -7.35
C ASP A 603 12.17 -8.65 -7.83
N GLU A 604 13.31 -7.99 -7.99
CA GLU A 604 13.48 -6.97 -9.01
C GLU A 604 12.54 -7.30 -10.16
N SER A 605 11.63 -6.39 -10.54
CA SER A 605 10.93 -6.54 -11.80
C SER A 605 12.02 -6.62 -12.87
N GLN A 606 12.45 -7.84 -13.25
CA GLN A 606 13.49 -8.11 -14.24
C GLN A 606 12.99 -7.79 -15.66
N GLY A 607 11.99 -6.94 -15.77
CA GLY A 607 11.61 -6.32 -17.02
C GLY A 607 12.31 -4.99 -17.16
N LEU A 608 12.90 -4.79 -18.35
CA LEU A 608 13.38 -3.47 -18.75
C LEU A 608 12.21 -2.48 -18.67
N GLN A 609 12.19 -1.67 -17.63
CA GLN A 609 11.28 -0.54 -17.51
C GLN A 609 11.64 0.47 -18.63
N GLY A 610 10.66 1.19 -19.17
CA GLY A 610 10.90 2.16 -20.25
C GLY A 610 12.02 3.17 -19.96
N ASN A 611 12.25 3.48 -18.68
CA ASN A 611 13.30 4.37 -18.20
C ASN A 611 14.71 3.76 -18.23
N GLU A 612 14.85 2.43 -18.09
CA GLU A 612 16.13 1.76 -18.26
C GLU A 612 16.61 1.84 -19.72
N LEU A 613 15.69 1.78 -20.69
CA LEU A 613 16.02 2.01 -22.08
C LEU A 613 16.61 3.41 -22.30
N MET A 614 16.07 4.41 -21.60
CA MET A 614 16.60 5.77 -21.64
C MET A 614 18.01 5.86 -21.06
N PHE A 615 18.26 5.16 -19.95
CA PHE A 615 19.59 5.04 -19.38
C PHE A 615 20.58 4.38 -20.35
N TYR A 616 20.22 3.26 -20.98
CA TYR A 616 21.08 2.58 -21.95
C TYR A 616 21.38 3.45 -23.18
N ALA A 617 20.42 4.27 -23.63
CA ALA A 617 20.67 5.25 -24.70
C ALA A 617 21.72 6.29 -24.29
N VAL A 618 21.68 6.79 -23.04
CA VAL A 618 22.70 7.70 -22.51
C VAL A 618 24.05 6.99 -22.36
N VAL A 619 24.09 5.76 -21.86
CA VAL A 619 25.31 4.93 -21.78
C VAL A 619 25.93 4.77 -23.17
N TYR A 620 25.12 4.50 -24.19
CA TYR A 620 25.58 4.45 -25.58
C TYR A 620 26.24 5.78 -26.00
N THR A 621 25.62 6.93 -25.72
CA THR A 621 26.23 8.24 -26.05
C THR A 621 27.59 8.46 -25.37
N SER A 622 27.71 8.11 -24.08
CA SER A 622 28.97 8.20 -23.32
C SER A 622 30.03 7.23 -23.87
N THR A 623 29.61 6.02 -24.25
CA THR A 623 30.51 4.98 -24.79
C THR A 623 31.09 5.42 -26.14
N VAL A 624 30.24 5.90 -27.05
CA VAL A 624 30.67 6.42 -28.35
C VAL A 624 31.59 7.63 -28.16
N ALA A 625 31.23 8.59 -27.30
CA ALA A 625 32.09 9.74 -27.00
C ALA A 625 33.46 9.33 -26.44
N THR A 626 33.50 8.33 -25.56
CA THR A 626 34.74 7.82 -24.95
C THR A 626 35.62 7.10 -25.97
N VAL A 627 35.06 6.21 -26.79
CA VAL A 627 35.79 5.53 -27.87
C VAL A 627 36.40 6.54 -28.84
N LEU A 628 35.64 7.59 -29.19
CA LEU A 628 36.13 8.67 -30.05
C LEU A 628 37.23 9.49 -29.38
N GLY A 629 37.06 9.82 -28.10
CA GLY A 629 38.06 10.51 -27.29
C GLY A 629 39.39 9.76 -27.22
N VAL A 630 39.34 8.44 -26.94
CA VAL A 630 40.51 7.56 -26.94
C VAL A 630 41.15 7.51 -28.33
N THR A 631 40.34 7.41 -29.38
CA THR A 631 40.83 7.44 -30.77
C THR A 631 41.56 8.75 -31.06
N VAL A 632 40.99 9.89 -30.68
CA VAL A 632 41.61 11.22 -30.82
C VAL A 632 42.92 11.31 -30.02
N LEU A 633 42.98 10.77 -28.80
CA LEU A 633 44.20 10.70 -27.99
C LEU A 633 45.30 9.85 -28.65
N CYS A 634 44.94 8.69 -29.23
CA CYS A 634 45.88 7.84 -29.96
C CYS A 634 46.45 8.54 -31.20
N TYR A 635 45.61 9.25 -31.98
CA TYR A 635 46.07 10.03 -33.13
C TYR A 635 46.89 11.26 -32.71
N ALA A 636 46.56 11.91 -31.59
CA ALA A 636 47.36 13.00 -31.02
C ALA A 636 48.74 12.53 -30.54
N ALA A 637 48.82 11.33 -29.93
CA ALA A 637 50.08 10.72 -29.53
C ALA A 637 50.92 10.30 -30.75
N LYS A 638 50.29 9.66 -31.75
CA LYS A 638 50.94 9.25 -33.01
C LYS A 638 51.51 10.44 -33.79
N SER A 639 50.83 11.59 -33.75
CA SER A 639 51.26 12.84 -34.37
C SER A 639 52.22 13.67 -33.49
N LYS A 640 52.74 13.12 -32.38
CA LYS A 640 53.65 13.82 -31.44
C LYS A 640 53.08 15.18 -30.97
N LEU A 641 51.80 15.24 -30.64
CA LEU A 641 51.09 16.46 -30.20
C LEU A 641 51.02 17.60 -31.24
N HIS A 642 51.24 17.32 -32.53
CA HIS A 642 51.02 18.29 -33.61
C HIS A 642 49.53 18.40 -33.96
N VAL A 643 48.73 18.88 -33.01
CA VAL A 643 47.27 18.97 -33.10
C VAL A 643 46.81 20.40 -32.83
N ALA A 644 45.79 20.85 -33.56
CA ALA A 644 45.21 22.18 -33.35
C ALA A 644 44.41 22.22 -32.04
N TRP A 645 44.96 22.85 -31.00
CA TRP A 645 44.34 22.90 -29.66
C TRP A 645 42.91 23.48 -29.64
N ARG A 646 42.61 24.45 -30.52
CA ARG A 646 41.27 25.04 -30.64
C ARG A 646 40.24 24.06 -31.17
N HIS A 647 40.65 23.14 -32.03
CA HIS A 647 39.76 22.08 -32.54
C HIS A 647 39.42 21.09 -31.43
N LEU A 648 40.37 20.81 -30.52
CA LEU A 648 40.16 19.95 -29.34
C LEU A 648 39.12 20.53 -28.37
N LEU A 649 39.07 21.86 -28.17
CA LEU A 649 38.05 22.49 -27.33
C LEU A 649 36.63 22.45 -27.94
N ALA A 650 36.53 22.25 -29.26
CA ALA A 650 35.25 22.09 -29.96
C ALA A 650 34.78 20.63 -30.05
N PHE A 651 35.51 19.69 -29.42
CA PHE A 651 35.25 18.24 -29.48
C PHE A 651 33.78 17.90 -29.26
N ASN A 652 33.18 18.30 -28.13
CA ASN A 652 31.79 17.95 -27.81
C ASN A 652 30.77 18.50 -28.83
N ARG A 653 31.00 19.70 -29.36
CA ARG A 653 30.09 20.36 -30.32
C ARG A 653 30.14 19.70 -31.70
N VAL A 654 31.33 19.27 -32.14
CA VAL A 654 31.55 18.71 -33.47
C VAL A 654 31.40 17.19 -33.45
N ALA A 655 32.14 16.49 -32.60
CA ALA A 655 32.11 15.03 -32.54
C ALA A 655 30.73 14.50 -32.09
N GLY A 656 30.08 15.17 -31.13
CA GLY A 656 28.74 14.79 -30.67
C GLY A 656 27.68 14.88 -31.78
N SER A 657 27.64 15.99 -32.53
CA SER A 657 26.66 16.16 -33.62
C SER A 657 26.89 15.20 -34.78
N VAL A 658 28.14 14.82 -35.05
CA VAL A 658 28.54 13.95 -36.15
C VAL A 658 28.33 12.47 -35.85
N TRP A 659 28.73 12.00 -34.68
CA TRP A 659 28.81 10.56 -34.37
C TRP A 659 27.65 10.03 -33.55
N ILE A 660 27.03 10.87 -32.72
CA ILE A 660 25.93 10.48 -31.84
C ILE A 660 24.58 10.91 -32.46
N GLY A 661 24.54 12.13 -32.99
CA GLY A 661 23.35 12.69 -33.63
C GLY A 661 22.46 13.48 -32.68
N ARG A 662 21.70 14.44 -33.23
CA ARG A 662 20.92 15.42 -32.47
C ARG A 662 19.88 14.82 -31.51
N PRO A 663 19.08 13.79 -31.87
CA PRO A 663 18.04 13.27 -30.98
C PRO A 663 18.60 12.67 -29.68
N LEU A 664 19.68 11.90 -29.77
CA LEU A 664 20.33 11.28 -28.60
C LEU A 664 21.04 12.31 -27.71
N LEU A 665 21.57 13.39 -28.31
CA LEU A 665 22.12 14.52 -27.54
C LEU A 665 21.03 15.33 -26.81
N LEU A 666 19.87 15.54 -27.46
CA LEU A 666 18.72 16.18 -26.80
C LEU A 666 18.23 15.34 -25.64
N MET A 667 18.09 14.03 -25.85
CA MET A 667 17.73 13.08 -24.80
C MET A 667 18.68 13.18 -23.61
N ARG A 668 19.99 13.16 -23.84
CA ARG A 668 21.01 13.34 -22.80
C ARG A 668 20.88 14.67 -22.06
N GLY A 669 20.59 15.75 -22.76
CA GLY A 669 20.34 17.06 -22.16
C GLY A 669 19.06 17.09 -21.31
N PHE A 670 17.98 16.45 -21.79
CA PHE A 670 16.71 16.37 -21.07
C PHE A 670 16.81 15.50 -19.82
N THR A 671 17.53 14.38 -19.85
CA THR A 671 17.75 13.54 -18.66
C THR A 671 18.52 14.29 -17.58
N ALA A 672 19.44 15.19 -17.95
CA ALA A 672 20.12 16.06 -16.99
C ALA A 672 19.19 17.16 -16.42
N MET A 673 18.33 17.75 -17.25
CA MET A 673 17.30 18.71 -16.78
C MET A 673 16.30 18.06 -15.85
N LEU A 674 15.91 16.83 -16.15
CA LEU A 674 15.03 15.99 -15.34
C LEU A 674 15.64 15.79 -13.95
N LEU A 675 16.90 15.34 -13.87
CA LEU A 675 17.63 15.21 -12.59
C LEU A 675 17.67 16.52 -11.79
N LEU A 676 17.97 17.65 -12.43
CA LEU A 676 17.98 18.97 -11.76
C LEU A 676 16.58 19.47 -11.34
N SER A 677 15.52 18.83 -11.83
CA SER A 677 14.12 19.14 -11.51
C SER A 677 13.48 18.13 -10.55
N THR A 678 14.18 17.03 -10.22
CA THR A 678 13.77 16.03 -9.21
C THR A 678 14.30 16.43 -7.82
N THR A 679 13.50 16.13 -6.78
CA THR A 679 13.93 16.20 -5.38
C THR A 679 15.06 15.19 -5.06
N GLN A 680 15.80 15.44 -3.96
CA GLN A 680 16.86 14.58 -3.46
C GLN A 680 16.61 14.25 -2.00
N ASN A 681 15.72 13.28 -1.76
CA ASN A 681 15.47 12.79 -0.41
C ASN A 681 15.92 11.35 -0.31
N THR A 682 16.54 11.05 0.81
CA THR A 682 16.88 9.69 1.19
C THR A 682 16.06 9.34 2.42
N LEU A 683 15.57 8.11 2.46
CA LEU A 683 15.01 7.56 3.68
C LEU A 683 16.18 7.26 4.62
N VAL A 684 16.26 8.01 5.71
CA VAL A 684 17.31 7.83 6.71
C VAL A 684 16.68 7.22 7.95
N ARG A 685 17.35 6.19 8.46
CA ARG A 685 17.07 5.62 9.76
C ARG A 685 18.13 6.11 10.72
N ASP A 686 17.72 6.90 11.68
CA ASP A 686 18.56 7.23 12.83
C ASP A 686 18.10 6.32 13.96
N HIS A 687 18.93 5.33 14.29
CA HIS A 687 18.62 4.30 15.29
C HIS A 687 17.28 3.57 15.07
N SER A 688 16.22 3.88 15.83
CA SER A 688 14.88 3.27 15.74
C SER A 688 13.84 4.13 15.00
N LEU A 689 14.16 5.40 14.73
CA LEU A 689 13.29 6.36 14.06
C LEU A 689 13.62 6.45 12.57
N SER A 690 12.59 6.53 11.73
CA SER A 690 12.72 6.72 10.28
C SER A 690 12.14 8.07 9.87
N LYS A 691 12.86 8.78 9.00
CA LYS A 691 12.44 10.08 8.44
C LYS A 691 12.96 10.29 7.02
N PHE A 692 12.30 11.16 6.26
CA PHE A 692 12.89 11.69 5.05
C PHE A 692 13.90 12.78 5.39
N GLN A 693 15.10 12.66 4.83
CA GLN A 693 16.12 13.68 4.93
C GLN A 693 16.44 14.21 3.53
N PHE A 694 16.37 15.53 3.39
CA PHE A 694 16.84 16.20 2.19
C PHE A 694 18.38 16.17 2.16
N THR A 695 18.96 15.54 1.15
CA THR A 695 20.40 15.41 0.96
C THR A 695 20.83 16.22 -0.27
N PRO A 696 21.29 17.47 -0.09
CA PRO A 696 21.69 18.29 -1.23
C PRO A 696 22.86 17.65 -1.96
N ARG A 697 22.81 17.68 -3.30
CA ARG A 697 23.91 17.20 -4.15
C ARG A 697 25.17 18.00 -3.88
N SER A 698 26.34 17.38 -4.06
CA SER A 698 27.58 18.12 -3.98
C SER A 698 27.63 19.21 -5.05
N VAL A 699 28.39 20.28 -4.80
CA VAL A 699 28.58 21.37 -5.78
C VAL A 699 29.17 20.80 -7.08
N VAL A 700 30.08 19.82 -6.98
CA VAL A 700 30.70 19.16 -8.14
C VAL A 700 29.66 18.39 -8.97
N ASP A 701 28.81 17.60 -8.33
CA ASP A 701 27.75 16.86 -9.03
C ASP A 701 26.77 17.81 -9.73
N THR A 702 26.42 18.92 -9.06
CA THR A 702 25.56 19.96 -9.62
C THR A 702 26.22 20.65 -10.82
N MET A 703 27.54 20.89 -10.78
CA MET A 703 28.30 21.43 -11.91
C MET A 703 28.31 20.49 -13.11
N VAL A 704 28.47 19.17 -12.87
CA VAL A 704 28.41 18.14 -13.92
C VAL A 704 27.01 18.08 -14.54
N LEU A 705 25.95 18.01 -13.73
CA LEU A 705 24.57 17.98 -14.21
C LEU A 705 24.19 19.24 -14.99
N ALA A 706 24.56 20.42 -14.48
CA ALA A 706 24.38 21.68 -15.21
C ALA A 706 25.16 21.67 -16.54
N GLY A 707 26.36 21.07 -16.56
CA GLY A 707 27.14 20.86 -17.78
C GLY A 707 26.40 20.01 -18.81
N GLU A 708 25.81 18.91 -18.38
CA GLU A 708 25.06 17.99 -19.24
C GLU A 708 23.76 18.63 -19.79
N THR A 709 23.12 19.56 -19.08
CA THR A 709 21.99 20.31 -19.66
C THR A 709 22.37 21.14 -20.90
N THR A 710 23.66 21.48 -21.06
CA THR A 710 24.12 22.30 -22.19
C THR A 710 24.11 21.56 -23.53
N TRP A 711 23.91 20.23 -23.55
CA TRP A 711 23.66 19.51 -24.80
C TRP A 711 22.46 20.05 -25.57
N VAL A 712 21.42 20.53 -24.86
CA VAL A 712 20.27 21.22 -25.48
C VAL A 712 20.75 22.50 -26.19
N THR A 713 21.57 23.31 -25.51
CA THR A 713 22.18 24.51 -26.10
C THR A 713 23.03 24.15 -27.32
N TYR A 714 23.76 23.05 -27.32
CA TYR A 714 24.57 22.62 -28.46
C TYR A 714 23.71 22.27 -29.68
N VAL A 715 22.62 21.52 -29.48
CA VAL A 715 21.71 21.15 -30.57
C VAL A 715 20.97 22.37 -31.11
N VAL A 716 20.47 23.26 -30.23
CA VAL A 716 19.80 24.51 -30.65
C VAL A 716 20.76 25.42 -31.41
N SER A 717 22.02 25.52 -30.96
CA SER A 717 23.06 26.28 -31.68
C SER A 717 23.36 25.70 -33.05
N ASP A 718 23.40 24.37 -33.19
CA ASP A 718 23.61 23.67 -34.46
C ASP A 718 22.41 23.82 -35.42
N MET A 719 21.19 23.92 -34.90
CA MET A 719 20.00 24.28 -35.70
C MET A 719 20.03 25.74 -36.15
N MET A 720 20.38 26.66 -35.24
CA MET A 720 20.48 28.10 -35.53
C MET A 720 21.64 28.44 -36.45
N LEU A 721 22.61 27.53 -36.62
CA LEU A 721 23.71 27.68 -37.57
C LEU A 721 23.20 27.94 -39.00
N VAL A 722 22.08 27.31 -39.38
CA VAL A 722 21.45 27.49 -40.70
C VAL A 722 20.96 28.94 -40.90
N ALA A 723 20.45 29.58 -39.85
CA ALA A 723 19.90 30.94 -39.92
C ALA A 723 20.95 32.04 -39.70
N THR A 724 21.92 31.80 -38.83
CA THR A 724 22.87 32.82 -38.33
C THR A 724 24.23 32.80 -39.03
N GLY A 725 24.58 31.69 -39.68
CA GLY A 725 25.86 31.48 -40.35
C GLY A 725 27.03 31.17 -39.38
N GLY A 726 28.05 30.47 -39.89
CA GLY A 726 29.16 29.96 -39.07
C GLY A 726 30.01 31.02 -38.35
N ALA A 727 30.02 32.25 -38.87
CA ALA A 727 30.80 33.35 -38.31
C ALA A 727 30.22 33.87 -36.98
N VAL A 728 28.89 33.99 -36.90
CA VAL A 728 28.16 34.39 -35.68
C VAL A 728 28.15 33.23 -34.68
N ALA A 729 27.85 32.01 -35.15
CA ALA A 729 27.81 30.82 -34.31
C ALA A 729 29.14 30.53 -33.59
N ARG A 730 30.29 30.78 -34.24
CA ARG A 730 31.62 30.59 -33.63
C ARG A 730 31.85 31.44 -32.37
N MET A 731 31.28 32.64 -32.30
CA MET A 731 31.40 33.53 -31.14
C MET A 731 30.23 33.38 -30.17
N ALA A 732 29.00 33.27 -30.67
CA ALA A 732 27.80 33.24 -29.84
C ALA A 732 27.63 31.90 -29.09
N ALA A 733 27.92 30.76 -29.73
CA ALA A 733 27.58 29.46 -29.16
C ALA A 733 28.38 29.09 -27.89
N PRO A 734 29.70 29.35 -27.78
CA PRO A 734 30.47 29.14 -26.54
C PRO A 734 30.02 30.05 -25.38
N LEU A 735 29.71 31.32 -25.68
CA LEU A 735 29.17 32.26 -24.69
C LEU A 735 27.79 31.81 -24.20
N ALA A 736 26.94 31.34 -25.12
CA ALA A 736 25.60 30.85 -24.78
C ALA A 736 25.62 29.63 -23.87
N SER A 737 26.50 28.66 -24.14
CA SER A 737 26.66 27.53 -23.21
C SER A 737 27.21 27.94 -21.86
N GLY A 738 28.15 28.90 -21.82
CA GLY A 738 28.72 29.36 -20.55
C GLY A 738 27.70 30.10 -19.69
N VAL A 739 26.90 30.99 -20.29
CA VAL A 739 25.82 31.71 -19.60
C VAL A 739 24.71 30.75 -19.17
N ALA A 740 24.25 29.87 -20.07
CA ALA A 740 23.21 28.90 -19.73
C ALA A 740 23.64 27.94 -18.62
N TRP A 741 24.90 27.48 -18.65
CA TRP A 741 25.50 26.67 -17.58
C TRP A 741 25.54 27.42 -16.25
N LEU A 742 26.00 28.67 -16.23
CA LEU A 742 26.09 29.48 -15.01
C LEU A 742 24.71 29.74 -14.40
N ILE A 743 23.73 30.11 -15.23
CA ILE A 743 22.35 30.34 -14.76
C ILE A 743 21.76 29.04 -14.22
N ALA A 744 21.88 27.91 -14.94
CA ALA A 744 21.37 26.62 -14.49
C ALA A 744 22.03 26.16 -13.17
N LEU A 745 23.33 26.39 -13.01
CA LEU A 745 24.07 26.11 -11.78
C LEU A 745 23.58 26.98 -10.61
N LEU A 746 23.55 28.30 -10.77
CA LEU A 746 23.11 29.23 -9.71
C LEU A 746 21.67 28.97 -9.30
N LEU A 747 20.79 28.74 -10.27
CA LEU A 747 19.39 28.43 -10.04
C LEU A 747 19.25 27.11 -9.24
N SER A 748 20.09 26.11 -9.50
CA SER A 748 20.05 24.81 -8.81
C SER A 748 20.66 24.82 -7.41
N LEU A 749 21.60 25.74 -7.15
CA LEU A 749 22.15 25.95 -5.81
C LEU A 749 21.25 26.82 -4.92
N GLN A 750 20.57 27.82 -5.48
CA GLN A 750 19.75 28.77 -4.72
C GLN A 750 18.33 28.28 -4.44
N TYR A 751 17.74 27.52 -5.37
CA TYR A 751 16.36 27.06 -5.29
C TYR A 751 16.27 25.55 -5.58
N PRO A 752 16.67 24.69 -4.62
CA PRO A 752 16.51 23.25 -4.73
C PRO A 752 15.02 22.84 -4.67
N ILE A 753 14.70 21.68 -5.26
CA ILE A 753 13.36 21.09 -5.20
C ILE A 753 13.25 20.23 -3.94
N HIS A 754 12.21 20.46 -3.15
CA HIS A 754 11.89 19.72 -1.93
C HIS A 754 10.69 18.79 -2.14
N LEU A 755 10.56 17.76 -1.29
CA LEU A 755 9.37 16.89 -1.27
C LEU A 755 8.22 17.64 -0.64
N THR A 756 7.10 17.75 -1.35
CA THR A 756 5.89 18.36 -0.80
C THR A 756 4.68 17.50 -1.11
N ALA A 757 3.73 17.45 -0.19
CA ALA A 757 2.46 16.77 -0.40
C ALA A 757 1.32 17.77 -0.34
N THR A 758 0.41 17.67 -1.31
CA THR A 758 -0.87 18.37 -1.27
C THR A 758 -1.95 17.36 -0.92
N LEU A 759 -2.39 17.32 0.34
CA LEU A 759 -3.42 16.38 0.76
C LEU A 759 -4.80 17.02 0.55
N ARG A 760 -5.74 16.29 -0.03
CA ARG A 760 -7.14 16.66 -0.13
C ARG A 760 -7.93 15.38 -0.35
N ARG A 761 -8.68 14.97 0.67
CA ARG A 761 -9.55 13.78 0.59
C ARG A 761 -10.83 14.10 -0.15
N ASP A 762 -11.08 13.34 -1.21
CA ASP A 762 -12.33 13.30 -1.96
C ASP A 762 -12.80 11.84 -2.02
N CYS A 763 -13.95 11.55 -1.41
CA CYS A 763 -14.47 10.19 -1.28
C CYS A 763 -15.82 10.04 -1.95
N SER A 764 -15.98 8.96 -2.70
CA SER A 764 -17.27 8.45 -3.18
C SER A 764 -17.59 7.15 -2.48
N VAL A 765 -18.88 6.86 -2.27
CA VAL A 765 -19.30 5.56 -1.74
C VAL A 765 -20.09 4.80 -2.80
N VAL A 766 -19.77 3.51 -2.91
CA VAL A 766 -20.53 2.54 -3.67
C VAL A 766 -21.43 1.84 -2.67
N GLU A 767 -22.74 1.88 -2.92
CA GLU A 767 -23.76 1.26 -2.06
C GLU A 767 -23.83 1.83 -0.63
N MET A 768 -24.15 3.13 -0.50
CA MET A 768 -24.39 3.95 0.72
C MET A 768 -23.37 3.90 1.88
N GLU A 769 -23.08 2.72 2.40
CA GLU A 769 -22.29 2.48 3.62
C GLU A 769 -21.33 1.28 3.46
N TYR A 770 -21.34 0.59 2.33
CA TYR A 770 -20.58 -0.65 2.13
C TYR A 770 -19.13 -0.45 1.68
N THR A 771 -18.83 0.46 0.75
CA THR A 771 -17.46 0.61 0.22
C THR A 771 -17.12 2.06 -0.15
N LEU A 772 -16.03 2.56 0.42
CA LEU A 772 -15.48 3.90 0.22
C LEU A 772 -14.37 3.88 -0.83
N HIS A 773 -14.42 4.76 -1.83
CA HIS A 773 -13.35 5.04 -2.77
C HIS A 773 -12.87 6.48 -2.58
N CYS A 774 -11.64 6.64 -2.10
CA CYS A 774 -11.09 7.93 -1.71
C CYS A 774 -9.81 8.27 -2.48
N HIS A 775 -9.72 9.50 -2.98
CA HIS A 775 -8.51 10.11 -3.51
C HIS A 775 -8.03 11.15 -2.50
N SER A 776 -6.81 10.98 -1.96
CA SER A 776 -6.42 11.69 -0.74
C SER A 776 -5.32 12.73 -0.90
N GLY A 777 -4.70 12.83 -2.06
CA GLY A 777 -3.75 13.91 -2.34
C GLY A 777 -2.76 13.60 -3.44
N VAL A 778 -1.89 14.57 -3.70
CA VAL A 778 -0.80 14.51 -4.67
C VAL A 778 0.53 14.76 -3.96
N VAL A 779 1.47 13.84 -4.06
CA VAL A 779 2.86 14.02 -3.60
C VAL A 779 3.72 14.40 -4.79
N GLN A 780 4.37 15.56 -4.71
CA GLN A 780 5.22 16.07 -5.77
C GLN A 780 6.67 15.65 -5.53
N THR A 781 7.18 14.77 -6.39
CA THR A 781 8.58 14.30 -6.34
C THR A 781 9.50 15.16 -7.22
N GLY A 782 8.92 15.97 -8.09
CA GLY A 782 9.64 16.86 -8.99
C GLY A 782 8.78 18.01 -9.50
N SER A 783 9.36 18.88 -10.33
CA SER A 783 8.65 20.04 -10.87
C SER A 783 8.79 20.16 -12.39
N LEU A 784 7.67 20.02 -13.10
CA LEU A 784 7.59 20.27 -14.54
C LEU A 784 7.90 21.73 -14.87
N ALA A 785 7.45 22.67 -14.03
CA ALA A 785 7.74 24.10 -14.19
C ALA A 785 9.25 24.38 -14.15
N ARG A 786 10.00 23.67 -13.28
CA ARG A 786 11.45 23.77 -13.22
C ARG A 786 12.13 23.24 -14.48
N MET A 787 11.65 22.11 -15.00
CA MET A 787 12.18 21.53 -16.23
C MET A 787 11.94 22.46 -17.43
N GLN A 788 10.74 23.03 -17.54
CA GLN A 788 10.39 24.02 -18.57
C GLN A 788 11.26 25.26 -18.46
N LEU A 789 11.49 25.78 -17.25
CA LEU A 789 12.36 26.92 -17.01
C LEU A 789 13.79 26.64 -17.47
N LEU A 790 14.36 25.46 -17.16
CA LEU A 790 15.69 25.07 -17.63
C LEU A 790 15.75 24.99 -19.15
N PHE A 791 14.73 24.44 -19.81
CA PHE A 791 14.65 24.40 -21.27
C PHE A 791 14.59 25.81 -21.89
N VAL A 792 13.78 26.70 -21.31
CA VAL A 792 13.72 28.12 -21.71
C VAL A 792 15.09 28.76 -21.56
N ILE A 793 15.76 28.60 -20.42
CA ILE A 793 17.10 29.17 -20.19
C ILE A 793 18.11 28.70 -21.26
N GLN A 794 18.15 27.41 -21.60
CA GLN A 794 19.07 26.90 -22.63
C GLN A 794 18.75 27.50 -24.01
N THR A 795 17.47 27.53 -24.40
CA THR A 795 17.05 28.02 -25.72
C THR A 795 17.20 29.54 -25.86
N THR A 796 16.77 30.32 -24.87
CA THR A 796 16.84 31.78 -24.89
C THR A 796 18.27 32.29 -24.84
N SER A 797 19.17 31.59 -24.12
CA SER A 797 20.60 31.95 -24.09
C SER A 797 21.22 31.89 -25.48
N VAL A 798 20.90 30.85 -26.27
CA VAL A 798 21.37 30.73 -27.65
C VAL A 798 20.79 31.82 -28.55
N VAL A 799 19.47 32.04 -28.49
CA VAL A 799 18.79 33.03 -29.35
C VAL A 799 19.28 34.44 -29.04
N PHE A 800 19.29 34.85 -27.76
CA PHE A 800 19.68 36.20 -27.35
C PHE A 800 21.13 36.53 -27.72
N LEU A 801 22.07 35.61 -27.45
CA LEU A 801 23.48 35.84 -27.77
C LEU A 801 23.76 35.74 -29.28
N SER A 802 23.06 34.89 -30.02
CA SER A 802 23.20 34.82 -31.48
C SER A 802 22.67 36.09 -32.16
N VAL A 803 21.54 36.62 -31.68
CA VAL A 803 21.00 37.91 -32.17
C VAL A 803 21.90 39.06 -31.76
N GLY A 804 22.35 39.12 -30.50
CA GLY A 804 23.23 40.18 -30.00
C GLY A 804 24.56 40.25 -30.77
N VAL A 805 25.24 39.10 -30.93
CA VAL A 805 26.47 39.01 -31.74
C VAL A 805 26.18 39.27 -33.22
N GLY A 806 25.05 38.81 -33.74
CA GLY A 806 24.62 39.09 -35.12
C GLY A 806 24.39 40.59 -35.38
N LEU A 807 23.82 41.32 -34.43
CA LEU A 807 23.61 42.77 -34.51
C LEU A 807 24.92 43.57 -34.37
N ILE A 808 25.84 43.12 -33.50
CA ILE A 808 27.12 43.80 -33.23
C ILE A 808 28.16 43.51 -34.34
N CYS A 809 28.26 42.25 -34.79
CA CYS A 809 29.30 41.77 -35.70
C CYS A 809 28.81 41.54 -37.14
N GLY A 810 27.50 41.39 -37.39
CA GLY A 810 26.93 41.03 -38.69
C GLY A 810 27.17 42.06 -39.80
N ARG A 811 27.48 43.32 -39.47
CA ARG A 811 27.88 44.34 -40.45
C ARG A 811 29.35 44.27 -40.89
N ARG A 812 30.21 43.51 -40.20
CA ARG A 812 31.67 43.44 -40.45
C ARG A 812 32.15 42.12 -41.08
N MET A 813 31.28 41.13 -41.28
CA MET A 813 31.68 39.78 -41.68
C MET A 813 31.34 39.52 -43.15
N SER A 814 32.36 39.22 -43.97
CA SER A 814 32.23 39.00 -45.43
C SER A 814 31.47 37.70 -45.76
N PRO A 815 30.59 37.69 -46.79
CA PRO A 815 29.70 36.56 -47.07
C PRO A 815 30.32 35.43 -47.91
N ASN A 816 31.58 35.56 -48.36
CA ASN A 816 32.16 34.60 -49.32
C ASN A 816 33.00 33.49 -48.65
N ARG A 817 32.35 32.61 -47.88
CA ARG A 817 32.89 31.27 -47.58
C ARG A 817 32.21 30.25 -48.48
N ARG A 818 33.00 29.56 -49.32
CA ARG A 818 32.53 28.37 -50.05
C ARG A 818 32.41 27.23 -49.05
N THR A 819 31.20 26.75 -48.80
CA THR A 819 30.91 25.61 -47.93
C THR A 819 31.38 24.31 -48.58
N GLN A 820 32.15 23.50 -47.85
CA GLN A 820 32.64 22.21 -48.32
C GLN A 820 31.58 21.12 -48.09
N LEU A 821 31.12 20.43 -49.15
CA LEU A 821 30.07 19.40 -49.07
C LEU A 821 30.46 18.16 -48.24
N LEU A 822 31.77 17.94 -48.01
CA LEU A 822 32.31 16.78 -47.29
C LEU A 822 32.27 16.97 -45.75
N LEU A 823 32.24 18.22 -45.27
CA LEU A 823 32.27 18.52 -43.84
C LEU A 823 30.87 18.81 -43.31
N HIS A 824 30.60 18.31 -42.10
CA HIS A 824 29.37 18.64 -41.38
C HIS A 824 29.35 20.13 -41.01
N GLY A 825 28.18 20.79 -41.03
CA GLY A 825 28.06 22.24 -40.79
C GLY A 825 28.71 22.71 -39.50
N ALA A 826 28.57 21.95 -38.40
CA ALA A 826 29.25 22.23 -37.13
C ALA A 826 30.79 22.31 -37.26
N ALA A 827 31.41 21.43 -38.06
CA ALA A 827 32.86 21.44 -38.27
C ALA A 827 33.33 22.68 -39.04
N ASP A 828 32.60 23.07 -40.09
CA ASP A 828 32.89 24.27 -40.89
C ASP A 828 32.73 25.57 -40.06
N ALA A 829 31.78 25.56 -39.12
CA ALA A 829 31.54 26.67 -38.21
C ALA A 829 32.64 26.81 -37.15
N PHE A 830 33.01 25.73 -36.44
CA PHE A 830 33.86 25.83 -35.25
C PHE A 830 35.37 25.62 -35.49
N PHE A 831 35.80 24.99 -36.58
CA PHE A 831 37.23 24.83 -36.87
C PHE A 831 37.83 26.07 -37.54
N ASP A 832 39.12 26.31 -37.28
CA ASP A 832 39.83 27.49 -37.72
C ASP A 832 40.33 27.32 -39.17
N THR A 833 40.16 28.36 -39.98
CA THR A 833 40.73 28.44 -41.34
C THR A 833 42.08 29.14 -41.30
N SER A 834 43.08 28.60 -42.00
CA SER A 834 44.37 29.26 -42.16
C SER A 834 44.24 30.60 -42.90
N ARG A 835 45.27 31.46 -42.83
CA ARG A 835 45.36 32.77 -43.53
C ARG A 835 45.10 32.70 -45.05
N HIS A 836 45.04 31.50 -45.65
CA HIS A 836 44.84 31.28 -47.08
C HIS A 836 43.49 30.64 -47.45
N ARG A 837 42.46 30.71 -46.59
CA ARG A 837 41.09 30.20 -46.83
C ARG A 837 40.96 28.67 -46.92
N ASP A 838 42.03 27.91 -46.72
CA ASP A 838 41.98 26.45 -46.62
C ASP A 838 41.89 25.98 -45.15
N ILE A 839 41.00 25.02 -44.88
CA ILE A 839 40.88 24.32 -43.59
C ILE A 839 41.96 23.23 -43.57
N ILE A 840 42.91 23.32 -42.64
CA ILE A 840 43.91 22.27 -42.42
C ILE A 840 43.40 21.41 -41.27
N LEU A 841 42.97 20.18 -41.59
CA LEU A 841 42.56 19.17 -40.60
C LEU A 841 43.75 18.27 -40.31
N ASP A 842 44.19 18.23 -39.06
CA ASP A 842 45.07 17.18 -38.55
C ASP A 842 44.31 15.85 -38.40
N ASP A 843 45.03 14.73 -38.24
CA ASP A 843 44.44 13.39 -38.17
C ASP A 843 43.40 13.26 -37.04
N ALA A 844 43.63 13.92 -35.89
CA ALA A 844 42.68 13.95 -34.78
C ALA A 844 41.44 14.79 -35.12
N SER A 845 41.61 15.95 -35.78
CA SER A 845 40.50 16.74 -36.31
C SER A 845 39.68 16.02 -37.38
N CYS A 846 40.31 15.19 -38.23
CA CYS A 846 39.61 14.36 -39.21
C CYS A 846 38.63 13.40 -38.53
N VAL A 847 39.09 12.69 -37.49
CA VAL A 847 38.25 11.75 -36.71
C VAL A 847 37.08 12.48 -36.05
N MET A 848 37.29 13.67 -35.47
CA MET A 848 36.20 14.48 -34.89
C MET A 848 35.13 14.84 -35.94
N THR A 849 35.54 15.02 -37.20
CA THR A 849 34.64 15.30 -38.32
C THR A 849 34.07 14.05 -38.98
N GLY A 850 34.27 12.85 -38.45
CA GLY A 850 33.72 11.60 -39.02
C GLY A 850 34.49 11.05 -40.22
N LEU A 851 35.69 11.56 -40.49
CA LEU A 851 36.62 11.08 -41.51
C LEU A 851 37.73 10.29 -40.81
N VAL A 852 37.68 8.97 -40.86
CA VAL A 852 38.66 8.10 -40.19
C VAL A 852 39.82 7.81 -41.15
N PRO A 853 41.05 8.30 -40.89
CA PRO A 853 42.21 8.02 -41.74
C PRO A 853 42.59 6.54 -41.67
N TRP A 854 42.94 5.92 -42.81
CA TRP A 854 43.33 4.52 -42.83
C TRP A 854 44.76 4.32 -42.26
N PRO A 855 44.99 3.38 -41.31
CA PRO A 855 46.32 3.13 -40.77
C PRO A 855 47.31 2.70 -41.87
N GLY A 856 48.36 3.51 -42.10
CA GLY A 856 49.41 3.20 -43.08
C GLY A 856 49.17 3.73 -44.50
N HIS A 857 47.99 4.27 -44.80
CA HIS A 857 47.67 4.89 -46.09
C HIS A 857 47.15 6.32 -45.89
N PRO A 858 48.04 7.34 -45.91
CA PRO A 858 47.67 8.74 -45.60
C PRO A 858 46.76 9.41 -46.65
N THR A 859 46.41 8.70 -47.74
CA THR A 859 45.60 9.21 -48.85
C THR A 859 44.18 8.61 -48.90
N VAL A 860 43.82 7.79 -47.91
CA VAL A 860 42.54 7.08 -47.82
C VAL A 860 41.89 7.36 -46.48
N ALA A 861 40.64 7.79 -46.49
CA ALA A 861 39.84 7.93 -45.30
C ALA A 861 38.43 7.37 -45.51
N PHE A 862 37.84 6.87 -44.44
CA PHE A 862 36.46 6.40 -44.40
C PHE A 862 35.56 7.51 -43.86
N ASP A 863 34.56 7.92 -44.64
CA ASP A 863 33.52 8.85 -44.22
C ASP A 863 32.36 8.07 -43.58
N VAL A 864 32.22 8.20 -42.27
CA VAL A 864 31.21 7.52 -41.46
C VAL A 864 29.79 8.06 -41.73
N LYS A 865 29.66 9.31 -42.16
CA LYS A 865 28.35 9.93 -42.42
C LYS A 865 27.75 9.40 -43.71
N LEU A 866 28.57 9.32 -44.75
CA LEU A 866 28.17 8.93 -46.10
C LEU A 866 28.40 7.43 -46.35
N TRP A 867 29.07 6.72 -45.43
CA TRP A 867 29.46 5.31 -45.57
C TRP A 867 30.26 5.03 -46.85
N VAL A 868 31.17 5.95 -47.21
CA VAL A 868 32.01 5.85 -48.42
C VAL A 868 33.50 5.95 -48.08
N VAL A 869 34.33 5.26 -48.87
CA VAL A 869 35.79 5.40 -48.82
C VAL A 869 36.22 6.49 -49.79
N VAL A 870 36.81 7.56 -49.27
CA VAL A 870 37.32 8.68 -50.06
C VAL A 870 38.81 8.45 -50.34
N ARG A 871 39.20 8.41 -51.63
CA ARG A 871 40.60 8.23 -52.08
C ARG A 871 41.07 9.49 -52.83
N ASN A 872 42.27 9.99 -52.49
CA ASN A 872 43.04 11.11 -53.08
C ASN A 872 42.99 12.50 -52.37
N ALA A 873 43.99 12.80 -51.51
CA ALA A 873 44.92 13.96 -51.56
C ALA A 873 45.70 14.11 -50.21
N PRO A 874 46.96 14.63 -50.19
CA PRO A 874 47.92 14.46 -49.08
C PRO A 874 47.68 15.44 -47.91
N HIS A 875 46.69 15.14 -47.06
CA HIS A 875 45.95 16.06 -46.16
C HIS A 875 44.84 16.78 -46.93
N PHE A 876 43.65 16.88 -46.34
CA PHE A 876 42.38 17.35 -46.93
C PHE A 876 42.39 18.84 -47.36
N LEU A 877 43.36 19.24 -48.17
CA LEU A 877 43.49 20.52 -48.86
C LEU A 877 42.72 20.47 -50.18
N CYS A 878 41.97 21.53 -50.48
CA CYS A 878 41.44 21.77 -51.81
C CYS A 878 42.57 21.77 -52.84
N SER A 879 42.36 21.09 -53.97
CA SER A 879 43.04 21.45 -55.21
C SER A 879 42.64 22.88 -55.58
N PRO A 880 43.57 23.77 -56.00
CA PRO A 880 43.17 25.04 -56.57
C PRO A 880 42.34 24.73 -57.82
N ALA A 881 41.06 25.12 -57.81
CA ALA A 881 40.35 25.33 -59.06
C ALA A 881 41.23 26.30 -59.86
N THR A 882 41.80 25.81 -60.96
CA THR A 882 42.59 26.60 -61.89
C THR A 882 41.87 27.91 -62.13
N SER A 883 42.57 29.02 -61.97
CA SER A 883 42.17 30.29 -62.54
C SER A 883 41.95 30.07 -64.03
N LEU A 884 40.68 29.89 -64.42
CA LEU A 884 40.25 30.34 -65.72
C LEU A 884 40.32 31.86 -65.65
N ASN A 885 41.50 32.39 -65.97
CA ASN A 885 41.60 33.70 -66.61
C ASN A 885 40.79 33.59 -67.90
N THR A 886 39.48 33.74 -67.77
CA THR A 886 38.62 34.13 -68.87
C THR A 886 38.40 35.62 -68.68
N THR A 887 39.01 36.37 -69.58
CA THR A 887 38.52 37.68 -69.98
C THR A 887 36.99 37.68 -70.00
N PRO A 888 36.34 38.78 -69.60
CA PRO A 888 34.89 38.81 -69.40
C PRO A 888 34.22 38.68 -70.76
N THR A 889 33.86 37.46 -71.12
CA THR A 889 32.90 37.20 -72.19
C THR A 889 31.64 36.74 -71.49
N SER A 890 30.62 37.57 -71.66
CA SER A 890 29.24 37.39 -71.24
C SER A 890 28.75 36.00 -71.62
N ALA A 891 28.88 35.05 -70.72
CA ALA A 891 28.12 33.82 -70.72
C ALA A 891 27.38 33.77 -69.39
N THR A 892 26.21 34.41 -69.37
CA THR A 892 25.11 33.97 -68.52
C THR A 892 24.80 32.52 -68.90
N SER A 893 25.56 31.55 -68.39
CA SER A 893 25.04 30.20 -68.23
C SER A 893 24.03 30.28 -67.08
N GLN A 894 22.83 30.74 -67.43
CA GLN A 894 21.65 30.26 -66.73
C GLN A 894 21.80 28.75 -66.70
N CYS A 895 22.01 28.16 -65.51
CA CYS A 895 21.82 26.74 -65.31
C CYS A 895 20.37 26.48 -65.76
N ALA A 896 20.18 26.03 -67.00
CA ALA A 896 18.88 25.66 -67.49
C ALA A 896 18.43 24.49 -66.61
N TRP A 897 17.55 24.79 -65.67
CA TRP A 897 16.89 23.81 -64.81
C TRP A 897 16.13 22.89 -65.76
N THR A 898 16.75 21.77 -66.13
CA THR A 898 16.11 20.78 -67.00
C THR A 898 14.91 20.19 -66.26
N TRP A 899 13.85 19.82 -66.98
CA TRP A 899 12.70 19.14 -66.37
C TRP A 899 13.11 17.88 -65.59
N ARG A 900 14.22 17.23 -65.99
CA ARG A 900 14.82 16.09 -65.28
C ARG A 900 15.43 16.50 -63.93
N SER A 901 16.08 17.65 -63.83
CA SER A 901 16.58 18.17 -62.55
C SER A 901 15.43 18.63 -61.64
N THR A 902 14.39 19.26 -62.19
CA THR A 902 13.19 19.63 -61.42
C THR A 902 12.43 18.39 -60.95
N ALA A 903 12.31 17.36 -61.80
CA ALA A 903 11.71 16.09 -61.43
C ALA A 903 12.55 15.32 -60.40
N ALA A 904 13.88 15.31 -60.52
CA ALA A 904 14.75 14.70 -59.52
C ALA A 904 14.68 15.41 -58.16
N VAL A 905 14.63 16.75 -58.14
CA VAL A 905 14.38 17.54 -56.93
C VAL A 905 12.99 17.26 -56.39
N GLY A 906 11.97 17.19 -57.24
CA GLY A 906 10.59 16.85 -56.85
C GLY A 906 10.46 15.45 -56.25
N VAL A 907 11.10 14.44 -56.84
CA VAL A 907 11.17 13.07 -56.32
C VAL A 907 11.96 13.02 -55.02
N GLY A 908 13.07 13.74 -54.91
CA GLY A 908 13.84 13.85 -53.68
C GLY A 908 13.04 14.52 -52.56
N LEU A 909 12.30 15.58 -52.87
CA LEU A 909 11.42 16.28 -51.92
C LEU A 909 10.25 15.39 -51.50
N ALA A 910 9.64 14.67 -52.45
CA ALA A 910 8.60 13.68 -52.18
C ALA A 910 9.11 12.54 -51.30
N TYR A 911 10.32 12.03 -51.54
CA TYR A 911 10.96 11.04 -50.68
C TYR A 911 11.15 11.56 -49.26
N VAL A 912 11.69 12.78 -49.09
CA VAL A 912 11.83 13.40 -47.77
C VAL A 912 10.47 13.55 -47.08
N CYS A 913 9.45 14.07 -47.77
CA CYS A 913 8.10 14.18 -47.22
C CYS A 913 7.49 12.83 -46.84
N LEU A 914 7.65 11.79 -47.68
CA LEU A 914 7.17 10.44 -47.40
C LEU A 914 7.90 9.81 -46.23
N THR A 915 9.22 9.97 -46.12
CA THR A 915 9.98 9.48 -44.95
C THR A 915 9.59 10.21 -43.67
N ALA A 916 9.40 11.53 -43.71
CA ALA A 916 8.93 12.30 -42.55
C ALA A 916 7.50 11.88 -42.14
N THR A 917 6.60 11.71 -43.10
CA THR A 917 5.23 11.23 -42.87
C THR A 917 5.24 9.80 -42.33
N GLY A 918 6.11 8.93 -42.87
CA GLY A 918 6.31 7.58 -42.39
C GLY A 918 6.82 7.53 -40.95
N SER A 919 7.75 8.41 -40.57
CA SER A 919 8.21 8.55 -39.18
C SER A 919 7.10 9.04 -38.24
N ILE A 920 6.30 10.03 -38.65
CA ILE A 920 5.15 10.50 -37.87
C ILE A 920 4.09 9.40 -37.72
N SER A 921 3.81 8.68 -38.81
CA SER A 921 2.88 7.54 -38.81
C SER A 921 3.37 6.41 -37.91
N TYR A 922 4.68 6.12 -37.90
CA TYR A 922 5.28 5.13 -37.02
C TYR A 922 5.02 5.49 -35.55
N ILE A 923 5.23 6.77 -35.16
CA ILE A 923 4.95 7.24 -33.80
C ILE A 923 3.49 6.98 -33.42
N ALA A 924 2.55 7.35 -34.30
CA ALA A 924 1.11 7.18 -34.06
C ALA A 924 0.68 5.70 -33.94
N VAL A 925 1.29 4.80 -34.71
CA VAL A 925 1.00 3.35 -34.62
C VAL A 925 1.68 2.74 -33.39
N SER A 926 2.90 3.16 -33.08
CA SER A 926 3.68 2.63 -31.96
C SER A 926 3.14 3.07 -30.60
N SER A 927 2.46 4.23 -30.51
CA SER A 927 1.97 4.78 -29.24
C SER A 927 0.93 3.89 -28.56
N VAL A 928 0.21 3.06 -29.31
CA VAL A 928 -0.77 2.12 -28.74
C VAL A 928 -0.08 0.89 -28.15
N ASN A 929 0.96 0.38 -28.81
CA ASN A 929 1.70 -0.80 -28.35
C ASN A 929 2.63 -0.44 -27.18
N PHE A 930 3.37 0.67 -27.27
CA PHE A 930 4.27 1.15 -26.22
C PHE A 930 3.57 1.96 -25.12
N ALA A 931 2.24 1.81 -24.97
CA ALA A 931 1.48 2.48 -23.93
C ALA A 931 1.68 1.86 -22.53
N ASN A 932 2.22 0.64 -22.46
CA ASN A 932 2.50 -0.09 -21.22
C ASN A 932 3.77 -0.95 -21.39
N ASP A 933 4.33 -1.40 -20.27
CA ASP A 933 5.57 -2.18 -20.25
C ASP A 933 5.42 -3.58 -20.88
N PHE A 934 4.19 -4.10 -20.97
CA PHE A 934 3.91 -5.38 -21.65
C PHE A 934 4.01 -5.28 -23.17
N ASN A 935 4.14 -4.07 -23.72
CA ASN A 935 4.02 -3.79 -25.15
C ASN A 935 2.71 -4.33 -25.75
N TRP A 936 1.63 -4.35 -24.96
CA TRP A 936 0.34 -4.93 -25.32
C TRP A 936 -0.67 -3.82 -25.59
N ALA A 937 -1.05 -3.64 -26.86
CA ALA A 937 -2.09 -2.70 -27.26
C ALA A 937 -3.35 -2.80 -26.38
N THR A 938 -3.79 -1.67 -25.82
CA THR A 938 -5.05 -1.51 -25.07
C THR A 938 -5.17 -2.30 -23.76
N PHE A 939 -4.10 -2.95 -23.29
CA PHE A 939 -4.13 -3.64 -22.00
C PHE A 939 -4.47 -2.65 -20.87
N ASN A 940 -5.40 -3.06 -20.00
CA ASN A 940 -5.78 -2.31 -18.82
C ASN A 940 -5.90 -3.22 -17.59
N LEU A 941 -5.58 -2.68 -16.42
CA LEU A 941 -5.64 -3.43 -15.16
C LEU A 941 -7.07 -3.67 -14.68
N THR A 942 -8.01 -2.79 -15.03
CA THR A 942 -9.41 -2.87 -14.57
C THR A 942 -10.27 -3.83 -15.38
N GLY A 943 -9.94 -4.08 -16.65
CA GLY A 943 -10.70 -4.96 -17.54
C GLY A 943 -9.95 -6.25 -17.86
N HIS A 944 -8.83 -6.15 -18.58
CA HIS A 944 -8.06 -7.31 -19.07
C HIS A 944 -7.52 -8.14 -17.92
N HIS A 945 -6.81 -7.51 -16.97
CA HIS A 945 -6.27 -8.23 -15.82
C HIS A 945 -7.37 -8.84 -14.97
N VAL A 946 -8.48 -8.13 -14.68
CA VAL A 946 -9.59 -8.69 -13.90
C VAL A 946 -10.25 -9.88 -14.60
N ALA A 947 -10.49 -9.79 -15.91
CA ALA A 947 -11.05 -10.89 -16.69
C ALA A 947 -10.13 -12.13 -16.66
N MET A 948 -8.83 -11.93 -16.92
CA MET A 948 -7.84 -13.00 -16.86
C MET A 948 -7.73 -13.59 -15.46
N ALA A 949 -7.65 -12.76 -14.43
CA ALA A 949 -7.49 -13.18 -13.04
C ALA A 949 -8.71 -13.94 -12.53
N ASN A 950 -9.92 -13.46 -12.82
CA ASN A 950 -11.17 -14.16 -12.46
C ASN A 950 -11.24 -15.52 -13.16
N TRP A 951 -10.88 -15.57 -14.45
CA TRP A 951 -10.82 -16.83 -15.18
C TRP A 951 -9.80 -17.80 -14.58
N PHE A 952 -8.58 -17.33 -14.26
CA PHE A 952 -7.56 -18.17 -13.61
C PHE A 952 -8.01 -18.66 -12.22
N ASN A 953 -8.64 -17.80 -11.43
CA ASN A 953 -9.19 -18.18 -10.11
C ASN A 953 -10.28 -19.24 -10.24
N GLU A 954 -11.15 -19.13 -11.25
CA GLU A 954 -12.16 -20.14 -11.56
C GLU A 954 -11.51 -21.48 -11.94
N GLN A 955 -10.53 -21.47 -12.85
CA GLN A 955 -9.83 -22.69 -13.25
C GLN A 955 -9.06 -23.34 -12.08
N LEU A 956 -8.50 -22.53 -11.18
CA LEU A 956 -7.83 -22.99 -9.96
C LEU A 956 -8.82 -23.67 -9.02
N VAL A 957 -10.01 -23.11 -8.84
CA VAL A 957 -11.08 -23.76 -8.05
C VAL A 957 -11.53 -25.06 -8.72
N LEU A 958 -11.56 -25.15 -10.05
CA LEU A 958 -11.89 -26.39 -10.74
C LEU A 958 -10.73 -27.42 -10.74
N GLY A 959 -9.52 -27.00 -10.37
CA GLY A 959 -8.33 -27.86 -10.35
C GLY A 959 -7.93 -28.36 -11.74
N ARG A 960 -8.16 -27.55 -12.78
CA ARG A 960 -7.85 -27.93 -14.17
C ARG A 960 -6.38 -27.68 -14.50
N THR A 961 -5.78 -28.62 -15.22
CA THR A 961 -4.53 -28.42 -15.96
C THR A 961 -4.89 -28.32 -17.44
N LEU A 962 -4.55 -27.18 -18.06
CA LEU A 962 -4.89 -26.88 -19.44
C LEU A 962 -3.63 -26.86 -20.32
N PRO A 963 -3.68 -27.39 -21.56
CA PRO A 963 -2.61 -27.20 -22.54
C PRO A 963 -2.59 -25.76 -23.06
N GLU A 964 -1.64 -25.41 -23.92
CA GLU A 964 -1.60 -24.11 -24.59
C GLU A 964 -2.93 -23.84 -25.33
N PHE A 965 -3.50 -22.66 -25.12
CA PHE A 965 -4.79 -22.27 -25.69
C PHE A 965 -4.79 -20.78 -26.02
N ARG A 966 -5.74 -20.38 -26.87
CA ARG A 966 -5.98 -18.97 -27.20
C ARG A 966 -7.02 -18.38 -26.27
N PHE A 967 -6.66 -17.29 -25.58
CA PHE A 967 -7.55 -16.64 -24.62
C PHE A 967 -8.78 -15.98 -25.28
N ASP A 968 -8.71 -15.68 -26.59
CA ASP A 968 -9.79 -15.06 -27.37
C ASP A 968 -10.80 -16.06 -27.96
N GLU A 969 -10.70 -17.35 -27.59
CA GLU A 969 -11.67 -18.34 -28.04
C GLU A 969 -13.05 -18.14 -27.37
N PRO A 970 -14.17 -18.21 -28.11
CA PRO A 970 -15.51 -17.96 -27.56
C PRO A 970 -15.90 -18.82 -26.35
N ARG A 971 -15.33 -20.03 -26.21
CA ARG A 971 -15.58 -20.94 -25.08
C ARG A 971 -15.10 -20.40 -23.72
N TRP A 972 -14.25 -19.37 -23.71
CA TRP A 972 -13.75 -18.73 -22.48
C TRP A 972 -14.48 -17.42 -22.17
N SER A 973 -15.51 -17.07 -22.94
CA SER A 973 -16.31 -15.87 -22.71
C SER A 973 -17.30 -16.07 -21.54
N THR A 974 -17.51 -15.01 -20.75
CA THR A 974 -18.50 -15.01 -19.66
C THR A 974 -19.46 -13.83 -19.82
N MET A 975 -20.75 -14.09 -19.62
CA MET A 975 -21.81 -13.07 -19.60
C MET A 975 -22.14 -12.61 -18.17
N GLN A 976 -21.52 -13.24 -17.16
CA GLN A 976 -21.82 -12.99 -15.75
C GLN A 976 -21.25 -11.65 -15.26
N TYR A 977 -20.14 -11.20 -15.85
CA TYR A 977 -19.41 -10.02 -15.40
C TYR A 977 -19.26 -9.01 -16.53
N ASN A 978 -19.52 -7.74 -16.21
CA ASN A 978 -19.29 -6.63 -17.12
C ASN A 978 -17.91 -6.00 -16.86
N PHE A 979 -16.89 -6.45 -17.60
CA PHE A 979 -15.51 -5.93 -17.48
C PHE A 979 -15.30 -4.55 -18.14
N SER A 980 -16.35 -3.89 -18.62
CA SER A 980 -16.25 -2.53 -19.16
C SER A 980 -16.24 -1.44 -18.08
N THR A 981 -16.52 -1.78 -16.83
CA THR A 981 -16.54 -0.83 -15.71
C THR A 981 -15.15 -0.63 -15.12
N SER A 982 -14.80 0.60 -14.77
CA SER A 982 -13.51 0.96 -14.17
C SER A 982 -13.36 0.51 -12.71
N THR A 983 -14.41 -0.06 -12.10
CA THR A 983 -14.47 -0.49 -10.70
C THR A 983 -14.52 -2.01 -10.54
N SER A 984 -14.30 -2.77 -11.62
CA SER A 984 -14.25 -4.23 -11.55
C SER A 984 -13.09 -4.70 -10.67
N GLN A 985 -13.38 -5.63 -9.76
CA GLN A 985 -12.39 -6.22 -8.84
C GLN A 985 -12.15 -7.69 -9.16
N VAL A 986 -10.93 -8.15 -8.90
CA VAL A 986 -10.61 -9.58 -8.95
C VAL A 986 -11.40 -10.30 -7.88
N GLN A 987 -12.18 -11.30 -8.28
CA GLN A 987 -12.94 -12.15 -7.38
C GLN A 987 -12.14 -13.43 -7.11
N SER A 988 -11.98 -13.73 -5.83
CA SER A 988 -11.36 -14.96 -5.35
C SER A 988 -12.13 -15.51 -4.16
N ALA A 989 -12.36 -16.82 -4.11
CA ALA A 989 -12.99 -17.42 -2.94
C ALA A 989 -12.01 -17.42 -1.75
N PRO A 990 -12.41 -16.96 -0.55
CA PRO A 990 -11.53 -16.91 0.62
C PRO A 990 -11.08 -18.31 1.09
N TRP A 991 -11.77 -19.35 0.63
CA TRP A 991 -11.50 -20.75 0.95
C TRP A 991 -10.43 -21.39 0.07
N VAL A 992 -9.93 -20.71 -0.97
CA VAL A 992 -8.90 -21.29 -1.87
C VAL A 992 -7.63 -21.63 -1.10
N ALA A 993 -7.13 -20.75 -0.23
CA ALA A 993 -5.91 -20.99 0.52
C ALA A 993 -6.02 -22.18 1.49
N PRO A 994 -7.03 -22.26 2.40
CA PRO A 994 -7.26 -23.44 3.22
C PRO A 994 -7.49 -24.71 2.40
N ARG A 995 -8.18 -24.61 1.25
CA ARG A 995 -8.43 -25.76 0.37
C ARG A 995 -7.15 -26.29 -0.24
N LEU A 996 -6.32 -25.42 -0.82
CA LEU A 996 -5.05 -25.79 -1.45
C LEU A 996 -4.12 -26.50 -0.45
N GLN A 997 -4.06 -26.04 0.80
CA GLN A 997 -3.30 -26.69 1.87
C GLN A 997 -3.74 -28.14 2.13
N MET A 998 -5.02 -28.45 1.88
CA MET A 998 -5.63 -29.76 2.11
C MET A 998 -5.73 -30.61 0.83
N GLU A 999 -5.42 -30.05 -0.35
CA GLU A 999 -5.46 -30.73 -1.63
C GLU A 999 -4.17 -31.50 -1.92
N SER A 1000 -4.32 -32.63 -2.62
CA SER A 1000 -3.24 -33.60 -2.85
C SER A 1000 -1.99 -33.03 -3.55
N SER A 1001 -2.14 -31.95 -4.31
CA SER A 1001 -1.04 -31.27 -5.02
C SER A 1001 -0.02 -30.62 -4.08
N LEU A 1002 -0.46 -30.13 -2.91
CA LEU A 1002 0.41 -29.49 -1.92
C LEU A 1002 0.70 -30.37 -0.70
N THR A 1003 -0.06 -31.43 -0.48
CA THR A 1003 0.21 -32.44 0.55
C THR A 1003 1.16 -33.55 0.08
N SER A 1004 1.81 -33.38 -1.08
CA SER A 1004 2.85 -34.31 -1.56
C SER A 1004 4.06 -34.30 -0.63
N MET A 1005 4.73 -35.44 -0.51
CA MET A 1005 5.78 -35.61 0.49
C MET A 1005 6.93 -34.63 0.35
N ALA A 1006 7.38 -34.38 -0.89
CA ALA A 1006 8.47 -33.46 -1.18
C ALA A 1006 8.12 -32.01 -0.76
N LYS A 1007 6.89 -31.56 -1.05
CA LYS A 1007 6.42 -30.22 -0.70
C LYS A 1007 6.20 -30.07 0.80
N ALA A 1008 5.69 -31.11 1.47
CA ALA A 1008 5.54 -31.12 2.92
C ALA A 1008 6.90 -31.03 3.64
N ILE A 1009 7.89 -31.82 3.23
CA ILE A 1009 9.26 -31.76 3.80
C ILE A 1009 9.89 -30.39 3.57
N GLN A 1010 9.74 -29.83 2.36
CA GLN A 1010 10.21 -28.47 2.07
C GLN A 1010 9.53 -27.44 2.99
N GLY A 1011 8.21 -27.51 3.14
CA GLY A 1011 7.45 -26.61 4.01
C GLY A 1011 7.83 -26.72 5.49
N LEU A 1012 8.06 -27.94 5.99
CA LEU A 1012 8.52 -28.16 7.37
C LEU A 1012 9.89 -27.52 7.63
N ARG A 1013 10.85 -27.69 6.71
CA ARG A 1013 12.19 -27.10 6.82
C ARG A 1013 12.20 -25.57 6.72
N GLN A 1014 11.21 -24.99 6.04
CA GLN A 1014 11.03 -23.54 5.91
C GLN A 1014 10.19 -22.95 7.05
N THR A 1015 9.53 -23.78 7.85
CA THR A 1015 8.73 -23.32 8.99
C THR A 1015 9.66 -22.89 10.11
N GLU A 1016 9.40 -21.71 10.68
CA GLU A 1016 10.13 -21.20 11.84
C GLU A 1016 10.03 -22.22 13.00
N PRO A 1017 11.16 -22.65 13.59
CA PRO A 1017 11.17 -23.75 14.55
C PRO A 1017 10.20 -23.58 15.72
N CYS A 1018 10.02 -22.37 16.25
CA CYS A 1018 9.10 -22.12 17.36
C CYS A 1018 7.62 -22.19 16.92
N ALA A 1019 7.32 -22.00 15.64
CA ALA A 1019 5.99 -22.16 15.06
C ALA A 1019 5.59 -23.64 14.81
N THR A 1020 6.54 -24.58 14.82
CA THR A 1020 6.27 -25.99 14.46
C THR A 1020 5.15 -26.67 15.27
N PRO A 1021 4.97 -26.45 16.60
CA PRO A 1021 3.92 -27.14 17.36
C PRO A 1021 2.52 -26.58 17.09
N TRP A 1022 2.45 -25.46 16.37
CA TRP A 1022 1.21 -24.90 15.88
C TRP A 1022 0.73 -25.56 14.59
N ILE A 1023 1.52 -26.45 13.96
CA ILE A 1023 1.03 -27.30 12.87
C ILE A 1023 -0.07 -28.20 13.43
N PHE A 1024 -1.31 -27.98 12.96
CA PHE A 1024 -2.48 -28.51 13.63
C PHE A 1024 -2.75 -29.96 13.22
N THR A 1025 -2.27 -30.87 14.05
CA THR A 1025 -2.50 -32.30 13.92
C THR A 1025 -2.48 -32.90 15.32
N GLN A 1026 -3.35 -33.87 15.55
CA GLN A 1026 -3.33 -34.61 16.80
C GLN A 1026 -2.44 -35.84 16.60
N TYR A 1027 -1.31 -35.89 17.31
CA TYR A 1027 -0.29 -36.92 17.08
C TYR A 1027 -0.75 -38.30 17.57
N CYS A 1028 -0.43 -39.32 16.80
CA CYS A 1028 -0.72 -40.72 17.10
C CYS A 1028 0.53 -41.45 17.60
N TRP A 1029 1.72 -41.10 17.11
CA TRP A 1029 2.99 -41.71 17.49
C TRP A 1029 4.14 -40.70 17.52
N VAL A 1030 5.17 -41.04 18.30
CA VAL A 1030 6.44 -40.31 18.27
C VAL A 1030 7.22 -40.65 17.00
N ASP A 1031 7.37 -41.94 16.68
CA ASP A 1031 8.22 -42.46 15.61
C ASP A 1031 7.46 -43.10 14.45
N PHE A 1032 8.07 -43.12 13.26
CA PHE A 1032 7.50 -43.80 12.09
C PHE A 1032 7.32 -45.31 12.30
N GLY A 1033 8.13 -45.91 13.17
CA GLY A 1033 8.03 -47.32 13.57
C GLY A 1033 6.84 -47.65 14.49
N LYS A 1034 6.03 -46.64 14.88
CA LYS A 1034 4.83 -46.79 15.73
C LYS A 1034 5.12 -47.40 17.11
N ARG A 1035 6.35 -47.28 17.61
CA ARG A 1035 6.80 -47.87 18.88
C ARG A 1035 6.26 -47.11 20.09
N TRP A 1036 6.13 -45.79 19.99
CA TRP A 1036 5.70 -44.95 21.10
C TRP A 1036 4.37 -44.22 20.80
N PRO A 1037 3.23 -44.74 21.28
CA PRO A 1037 1.91 -44.16 21.04
C PRO A 1037 1.65 -42.89 21.87
N LEU A 1038 1.01 -41.89 21.25
CA LEU A 1038 0.75 -40.56 21.83
C LEU A 1038 -0.74 -40.19 21.98
N ALA A 1039 -1.67 -40.95 21.40
CA ALA A 1039 -3.08 -40.55 21.43
C ALA A 1039 -3.61 -40.41 22.87
N ASN A 1040 -4.40 -39.37 23.15
CA ASN A 1040 -4.93 -39.11 24.50
C ASN A 1040 -5.95 -40.16 24.99
N THR A 1041 -6.64 -40.86 24.07
CA THR A 1041 -7.57 -41.95 24.39
C THR A 1041 -7.23 -43.24 23.65
N ASN A 1042 -7.62 -44.38 24.23
CA ASN A 1042 -7.39 -45.69 23.61
C ASN A 1042 -8.19 -45.86 22.31
N ALA A 1043 -9.45 -45.42 22.30
CA ALA A 1043 -10.31 -45.47 21.11
C ALA A 1043 -9.70 -44.68 19.94
N ARG A 1044 -9.10 -43.52 20.21
CA ARG A 1044 -8.37 -42.76 19.20
C ARG A 1044 -7.12 -43.50 18.72
N GLN A 1045 -6.34 -44.12 19.61
CA GLN A 1045 -5.16 -44.90 19.21
C GLN A 1045 -5.54 -46.03 18.24
N THR A 1046 -6.66 -46.72 18.48
CA THR A 1046 -7.20 -47.74 17.56
C THR A 1046 -7.57 -47.12 16.22
N ARG A 1047 -8.26 -45.97 16.22
CA ARG A 1047 -8.60 -45.24 14.98
C ARG A 1047 -7.36 -44.83 14.18
N CYS A 1048 -6.31 -44.35 14.85
CA CYS A 1048 -5.03 -44.02 14.22
C CYS A 1048 -4.46 -45.23 13.47
N MET A 1049 -4.44 -46.41 14.10
CA MET A 1049 -3.93 -47.64 13.48
C MET A 1049 -4.73 -48.03 12.22
N THR A 1050 -6.05 -47.81 12.24
CA THR A 1050 -6.92 -48.20 11.12
C THR A 1050 -6.86 -47.21 9.95
N PHE A 1051 -6.83 -45.90 10.21
CA PHE A 1051 -7.05 -44.88 9.17
C PHE A 1051 -5.92 -43.87 8.97
N GLU A 1052 -5.04 -43.66 9.96
CA GLU A 1052 -4.01 -42.60 9.91
C GLU A 1052 -2.59 -43.13 9.67
N ALA A 1053 -2.39 -44.45 9.72
CA ALA A 1053 -1.08 -45.06 9.51
C ALA A 1053 -0.32 -44.59 8.25
N PRO A 1054 -0.95 -44.28 7.09
CA PRO A 1054 -0.22 -43.80 5.92
C PRO A 1054 0.00 -42.27 5.89
N ASN A 1055 -0.50 -41.52 6.87
CA ASN A 1055 -0.41 -40.06 6.94
C ASN A 1055 0.79 -39.63 7.79
N ALA A 1056 1.81 -39.05 7.17
CA ALA A 1056 3.02 -38.61 7.87
C ALA A 1056 2.76 -37.51 8.92
N ALA A 1057 1.66 -36.76 8.83
CA ALA A 1057 1.35 -35.67 9.74
C ALA A 1057 0.96 -36.12 11.16
N VAL A 1058 0.63 -37.39 11.39
CA VAL A 1058 0.31 -37.89 12.74
C VAL A 1058 1.53 -38.42 13.52
N TYR A 1059 2.72 -38.30 12.94
CA TYR A 1059 3.99 -38.76 13.50
C TYR A 1059 4.86 -37.57 13.90
N LEU A 1060 5.28 -37.51 15.16
CA LEU A 1060 6.10 -36.40 15.66
C LEU A 1060 7.48 -36.35 14.98
N GLU A 1061 8.01 -37.51 14.61
CA GLU A 1061 9.25 -37.68 13.85
C GLU A 1061 9.30 -36.84 12.57
N SER A 1062 8.16 -36.64 11.89
CA SER A 1062 8.10 -35.84 10.66
C SER A 1062 8.62 -34.41 10.87
N ILE A 1063 8.21 -33.76 11.96
CA ILE A 1063 8.65 -32.41 12.33
C ILE A 1063 10.07 -32.44 12.87
N LEU A 1064 10.34 -33.33 13.83
CA LEU A 1064 11.62 -33.34 14.55
C LEU A 1064 12.82 -33.64 13.65
N ARG A 1065 12.62 -34.38 12.55
CA ARG A 1065 13.65 -34.62 11.53
C ARG A 1065 13.89 -33.44 10.59
N ASN A 1066 12.98 -32.45 10.57
CA ASN A 1066 12.94 -31.38 9.57
C ASN A 1066 12.92 -29.98 10.19
N THR A 1067 13.32 -29.84 11.46
CA THR A 1067 13.43 -28.56 12.17
C THR A 1067 14.87 -28.29 12.62
N ASP A 1068 15.24 -27.02 12.78
CA ASP A 1068 16.50 -26.65 13.43
C ASP A 1068 16.38 -26.86 14.94
N TRP A 1069 17.05 -27.90 15.44
CA TRP A 1069 17.06 -28.27 16.85
C TRP A 1069 17.59 -27.19 17.79
N ARG A 1070 18.52 -26.34 17.35
CA ARG A 1070 19.12 -25.30 18.19
C ARG A 1070 18.08 -24.25 18.55
N MET A 1071 17.35 -23.73 17.57
CA MET A 1071 16.30 -22.73 17.80
C MET A 1071 15.03 -23.37 18.35
N TRP A 1072 14.68 -24.58 17.90
CA TRP A 1072 13.52 -25.29 18.41
C TRP A 1072 13.61 -25.57 19.92
N SER A 1073 14.78 -26.00 20.40
CA SER A 1073 15.00 -26.32 21.82
C SER A 1073 14.91 -25.09 22.73
N THR A 1074 15.22 -23.88 22.23
CA THR A 1074 15.02 -22.64 23.02
C THR A 1074 13.55 -22.32 23.28
N CYS A 1075 12.65 -22.76 22.42
CA CYS A 1075 11.21 -22.49 22.56
C CYS A 1075 10.46 -23.63 23.26
N TRP A 1076 10.84 -24.88 22.98
CA TRP A 1076 10.04 -26.04 23.36
C TRP A 1076 10.83 -27.17 24.04
N GLY A 1077 12.13 -26.98 24.26
CA GLY A 1077 13.03 -28.00 24.82
C GLY A 1077 12.55 -28.56 26.16
N ASP A 1078 12.17 -27.70 27.10
CA ASP A 1078 11.69 -28.11 28.44
C ASP A 1078 10.39 -28.92 28.36
N ALA A 1079 9.43 -28.46 27.55
CA ALA A 1079 8.16 -29.17 27.39
C ALA A 1079 8.35 -30.52 26.70
N PHE A 1080 9.19 -30.58 25.66
CA PHE A 1080 9.55 -31.83 25.00
C PHE A 1080 10.30 -32.80 25.94
N HIS A 1081 11.15 -32.25 26.80
CA HIS A 1081 11.91 -33.03 27.76
C HIS A 1081 10.98 -33.89 28.64
N PHE A 1082 9.98 -33.25 29.26
CA PHE A 1082 9.00 -33.95 30.10
C PHE A 1082 8.02 -34.79 29.28
N ALA A 1083 7.51 -34.26 28.16
CA ALA A 1083 6.48 -34.91 27.38
C ALA A 1083 6.96 -36.22 26.73
N VAL A 1084 8.20 -36.25 26.23
CA VAL A 1084 8.71 -37.33 25.36
C VAL A 1084 10.12 -37.77 25.76
N GLU A 1085 11.10 -36.86 25.82
CA GLU A 1085 12.52 -37.22 25.91
C GLU A 1085 12.87 -38.06 27.13
N LEU A 1086 12.35 -37.69 28.32
CA LEU A 1086 12.64 -38.36 29.57
C LEU A 1086 12.25 -39.84 29.52
N GLU A 1087 11.07 -40.16 28.98
CA GLU A 1087 10.59 -41.53 28.83
C GLU A 1087 11.44 -42.30 27.81
N LEU A 1088 11.77 -41.68 26.67
CA LEU A 1088 12.60 -42.32 25.65
C LEU A 1088 14.02 -42.63 26.16
N SER A 1089 14.57 -41.76 27.01
CA SER A 1089 15.91 -41.92 27.59
C SER A 1089 16.06 -43.15 28.47
N LEU A 1090 14.96 -43.73 28.97
CA LEU A 1090 14.95 -44.96 29.77
C LEU A 1090 15.24 -46.22 28.95
N SER A 1091 15.12 -46.15 27.62
CA SER A 1091 15.32 -47.29 26.72
C SER A 1091 16.46 -47.04 25.74
N LYS A 1092 17.25 -48.08 25.43
CA LYS A 1092 18.32 -47.99 24.43
C LYS A 1092 17.79 -47.57 23.06
N ALA A 1093 16.65 -48.13 22.63
CA ALA A 1093 16.01 -47.79 21.37
C ALA A 1093 15.56 -46.33 21.30
N GLY A 1094 15.11 -45.75 22.42
CA GLY A 1094 14.73 -44.33 22.50
C GLY A 1094 15.94 -43.39 22.44
N GLN A 1095 17.04 -43.75 23.11
CA GLN A 1095 18.30 -43.00 23.03
C GLN A 1095 18.85 -42.96 21.59
N GLU A 1096 18.88 -44.12 20.91
CA GLU A 1096 19.33 -44.22 19.51
C GLU A 1096 18.45 -43.39 18.56
N TRP A 1097 17.12 -43.44 18.73
CA TRP A 1097 16.19 -42.64 17.94
C TRP A 1097 16.38 -41.13 18.17
N LEU A 1098 16.56 -40.68 19.42
CA LEU A 1098 16.81 -39.28 19.73
C LEU A 1098 18.10 -38.76 19.06
N THR A 1099 19.17 -39.56 19.08
CA THR A 1099 20.42 -39.21 18.38
C THR A 1099 20.21 -39.15 16.87
N GLN A 1100 19.49 -40.11 16.30
CA GLN A 1100 19.23 -40.17 14.86
C GLN A 1100 18.41 -38.97 14.35
N VAL A 1101 17.34 -38.61 15.04
CA VAL A 1101 16.46 -37.51 14.63
C VAL A 1101 17.16 -36.14 14.77
N ARG A 1102 18.00 -35.96 15.80
CA ARG A 1102 18.80 -34.73 15.99
C ARG A 1102 19.90 -34.55 14.96
N ALA A 1103 20.45 -35.65 14.44
CA ALA A 1103 21.57 -35.62 13.50
C ALA A 1103 21.12 -35.65 12.02
N ASN A 1104 19.83 -35.54 11.72
CA ASN A 1104 19.34 -35.64 10.35
C ASN A 1104 19.85 -34.48 9.48
N ALA A 1105 20.56 -34.81 8.41
CA ALA A 1105 21.06 -33.87 7.40
C ALA A 1105 20.68 -34.30 5.98
N ASN A 1106 19.70 -35.19 5.84
CA ASN A 1106 19.25 -35.75 4.57
C ASN A 1106 18.80 -34.65 3.59
N THR A 1107 19.05 -34.86 2.29
CA THR A 1107 18.43 -34.03 1.26
C THR A 1107 16.92 -34.25 1.23
N THR A 1108 16.15 -33.35 0.62
CA THR A 1108 14.69 -33.52 0.50
C THR A 1108 14.34 -34.83 -0.22
N ALA A 1109 15.13 -35.24 -1.22
CA ALA A 1109 14.89 -36.49 -1.95
C ALA A 1109 15.14 -37.73 -1.08
N ASP A 1110 16.23 -37.75 -0.31
CA ASP A 1110 16.55 -38.87 0.59
C ASP A 1110 15.53 -38.98 1.73
N GLU A 1111 15.05 -37.84 2.23
CA GLU A 1111 14.02 -37.80 3.26
C GLU A 1111 12.67 -38.31 2.73
N VAL A 1112 12.30 -37.97 1.49
CA VAL A 1112 11.11 -38.56 0.82
C VAL A 1112 11.24 -40.08 0.71
N ALA A 1113 12.42 -40.59 0.34
CA ALA A 1113 12.66 -42.03 0.26
C ALA A 1113 12.51 -42.70 1.64
N TYR A 1114 13.08 -42.09 2.69
CA TYR A 1114 12.96 -42.57 4.07
C TYR A 1114 11.49 -42.66 4.54
N TRP A 1115 10.69 -41.63 4.28
CA TRP A 1115 9.26 -41.63 4.66
C TRP A 1115 8.46 -42.67 3.87
N THR A 1116 8.79 -42.85 2.59
CA THR A 1116 8.13 -43.83 1.71
C THR A 1116 8.47 -45.26 2.13
N GLU A 1117 9.71 -45.53 2.53
CA GLU A 1117 10.14 -46.83 3.08
C GLU A 1117 9.39 -47.18 4.37
N ALA A 1118 9.06 -46.16 5.18
CA ALA A 1118 8.22 -46.32 6.37
C ALA A 1118 6.72 -46.52 6.08
N GLY A 1119 6.32 -46.55 4.80
CA GLY A 1119 4.92 -46.77 4.38
C GLY A 1119 4.04 -45.51 4.42
N LEU A 1120 4.64 -44.32 4.48
CA LEU A 1120 3.93 -43.04 4.47
C LEU A 1120 3.69 -42.58 3.03
N THR A 1121 2.48 -42.06 2.75
CA THR A 1121 2.06 -41.73 1.37
C THR A 1121 1.74 -40.25 1.16
N HIS A 1122 1.32 -39.55 2.21
CA HIS A 1122 0.92 -38.15 2.16
C HIS A 1122 1.12 -37.47 3.51
N TYR A 1123 1.06 -36.14 3.52
CA TYR A 1123 1.12 -35.32 4.74
C TYR A 1123 -0.09 -34.40 4.78
N THR A 1124 -1.13 -34.78 5.51
CA THR A 1124 -2.38 -33.99 5.63
C THR A 1124 -2.65 -33.65 7.08
N VAL A 1125 -2.73 -32.35 7.37
CA VAL A 1125 -3.02 -31.79 8.69
C VAL A 1125 -4.53 -31.77 8.96
N GLN A 1126 -4.92 -31.56 10.21
CA GLN A 1126 -6.33 -31.46 10.58
C GLN A 1126 -6.93 -30.08 10.25
N TRP A 1127 -8.25 -30.03 10.06
CA TRP A 1127 -8.97 -28.78 9.84
C TRP A 1127 -9.05 -27.96 11.13
N GLN A 1128 -8.94 -26.64 11.01
CA GLN A 1128 -9.00 -25.71 12.14
C GLN A 1128 -9.51 -24.33 11.69
N ASN A 1129 -9.93 -23.51 12.66
CA ASN A 1129 -10.32 -22.11 12.42
C ASN A 1129 -9.64 -21.07 13.34
N PHE A 1130 -8.64 -21.47 14.12
CA PHE A 1130 -7.80 -20.56 14.92
C PHE A 1130 -6.64 -19.93 14.14
N LYS A 1131 -6.42 -20.32 12.88
CA LYS A 1131 -5.48 -19.72 11.94
C LYS A 1131 -6.13 -19.58 10.58
N THR A 1132 -5.87 -18.46 9.93
CA THR A 1132 -6.12 -18.31 8.50
C THR A 1132 -4.89 -18.71 7.71
N THR A 1133 -5.09 -19.44 6.62
CA THR A 1133 -4.02 -19.84 5.71
C THR A 1133 -3.77 -18.69 4.73
N GLY A 1134 -2.54 -18.17 4.71
CA GLY A 1134 -2.11 -17.21 3.70
C GLY A 1134 -1.83 -17.88 2.36
N LEU A 1135 -1.98 -17.14 1.26
CA LEU A 1135 -1.69 -17.58 -0.10
C LEU A 1135 -1.17 -16.41 -0.92
N ILE A 1136 0.00 -16.61 -1.52
CA ILE A 1136 0.51 -15.75 -2.59
C ILE A 1136 0.39 -16.55 -3.87
N ASN A 1137 -0.44 -16.08 -4.79
CA ASN A 1137 -0.68 -16.74 -6.07
C ASN A 1137 -0.61 -15.69 -7.19
N SER A 1138 0.14 -15.99 -8.25
CA SER A 1138 0.35 -15.09 -9.39
C SER A 1138 0.41 -15.88 -10.71
N TYR A 1139 0.12 -15.20 -11.81
CA TYR A 1139 0.40 -15.65 -13.17
C TYR A 1139 1.45 -14.74 -13.80
N THR A 1140 1.98 -15.07 -14.98
CA THR A 1140 3.01 -14.26 -15.63
C THR A 1140 2.57 -13.88 -17.04
N ILE A 1141 2.75 -12.61 -17.40
CA ILE A 1141 2.64 -12.11 -18.78
C ILE A 1141 4.04 -12.06 -19.37
N GLU A 1142 4.26 -12.74 -20.49
CA GLU A 1142 5.52 -12.66 -21.25
C GLU A 1142 5.31 -11.76 -22.47
N ASN A 1143 6.15 -10.74 -22.64
CA ASN A 1143 6.07 -9.85 -23.80
C ASN A 1143 6.88 -10.38 -25.00
N ALA A 1144 6.81 -9.69 -26.14
CA ALA A 1144 7.50 -10.08 -27.37
C ALA A 1144 9.04 -10.08 -27.30
N LEU A 1145 9.63 -9.47 -26.26
CA LEU A 1145 11.07 -9.47 -26.00
C LEU A 1145 11.51 -10.64 -25.11
N GLY A 1146 10.59 -11.51 -24.69
CA GLY A 1146 10.84 -12.60 -23.74
C GLY A 1146 10.89 -12.15 -22.27
N VAL A 1147 10.49 -10.91 -21.99
CA VAL A 1147 10.45 -10.37 -20.63
C VAL A 1147 9.18 -10.81 -19.93
N LYS A 1148 9.31 -11.27 -18.69
CA LYS A 1148 8.25 -11.85 -17.89
C LYS A 1148 7.83 -10.91 -16.76
N TYR A 1149 6.53 -10.68 -16.65
CA TYR A 1149 5.93 -9.81 -15.64
C TYR A 1149 4.95 -10.61 -14.77
N PRO A 1150 5.22 -10.77 -13.46
CA PRO A 1150 4.29 -11.44 -12.56
C PRO A 1150 3.06 -10.56 -12.28
N MET A 1151 1.89 -11.18 -12.27
CA MET A 1151 0.59 -10.57 -12.02
C MET A 1151 -0.11 -11.33 -10.90
N THR A 1152 -0.41 -10.63 -9.80
CA THR A 1152 -1.00 -11.24 -8.61
C THR A 1152 -2.46 -11.62 -8.83
N LEU A 1153 -2.83 -12.86 -8.49
CA LEU A 1153 -4.19 -13.39 -8.53
C LEU A 1153 -4.86 -13.31 -7.15
N ILE A 1154 -4.14 -13.78 -6.13
CA ILE A 1154 -4.60 -13.83 -4.74
C ILE A 1154 -3.38 -13.52 -3.87
N HIS A 1155 -3.54 -12.57 -2.95
CA HIS A 1155 -2.56 -12.33 -1.90
C HIS A 1155 -3.29 -12.22 -0.56
N THR A 1156 -3.22 -13.27 0.25
CA THR A 1156 -3.75 -13.31 1.61
C THR A 1156 -2.64 -13.61 2.60
N ASN A 1157 -2.62 -12.88 3.72
CA ASN A 1157 -1.68 -13.17 4.80
C ASN A 1157 -2.24 -14.26 5.73
N GLY A 1158 -1.37 -15.08 6.30
CA GLY A 1158 -1.74 -16.03 7.35
C GLY A 1158 -1.71 -15.37 8.71
N SER A 1159 -2.80 -15.47 9.48
CA SER A 1159 -2.87 -14.90 10.83
C SER A 1159 -3.57 -15.82 11.82
N TYR A 1160 -3.16 -15.73 13.09
CA TYR A 1160 -3.85 -16.39 14.20
C TYR A 1160 -5.11 -15.62 14.57
N ARG A 1161 -6.20 -16.35 14.82
CA ARG A 1161 -7.51 -15.86 15.24
C ARG A 1161 -7.98 -16.63 16.48
N ILE A 1162 -7.10 -16.75 17.47
CA ILE A 1162 -7.35 -17.55 18.68
C ILE A 1162 -8.53 -17.01 19.50
N GLY A 1163 -8.83 -15.70 19.44
CA GLY A 1163 -9.98 -15.12 20.13
C GLY A 1163 -11.35 -15.49 19.53
N SER A 1164 -11.42 -15.82 18.24
CA SER A 1164 -12.67 -16.14 17.55
C SER A 1164 -12.79 -17.61 17.16
N GLN A 1165 -11.86 -18.45 17.63
CA GLN A 1165 -11.79 -19.85 17.22
C GLN A 1165 -12.83 -20.71 17.95
N THR A 1166 -13.32 -21.74 17.28
CA THR A 1166 -14.23 -22.73 17.87
C THR A 1166 -13.66 -24.15 17.83
N SER A 1167 -12.62 -24.37 17.03
CA SER A 1167 -11.97 -25.66 16.81
C SER A 1167 -11.30 -26.30 18.03
N TYR A 1168 -10.82 -25.52 19.01
CA TYR A 1168 -10.11 -26.04 20.20
C TYR A 1168 -10.95 -26.97 21.06
N LYS A 1169 -12.28 -26.84 21.00
CA LYS A 1169 -13.21 -27.74 21.72
C LYS A 1169 -13.08 -29.19 21.22
N MET A 1170 -12.73 -29.38 19.95
CA MET A 1170 -12.52 -30.71 19.36
C MET A 1170 -11.12 -31.24 19.69
N TYR A 1171 -10.11 -30.41 19.48
CA TYR A 1171 -8.73 -30.58 19.94
C TYR A 1171 -7.99 -29.23 19.83
N TRP A 1172 -7.20 -28.86 20.83
CA TRP A 1172 -6.55 -27.55 20.89
C TRP A 1172 -5.12 -27.48 20.30
N GLY A 1173 -4.57 -28.58 19.80
CA GLY A 1173 -3.23 -28.58 19.18
C GLY A 1173 -2.07 -28.90 20.14
N LEU A 1174 -0.94 -29.30 19.56
CA LEU A 1174 0.26 -29.75 20.28
C LEU A 1174 0.93 -28.65 21.10
N ALA A 1175 0.96 -27.40 20.61
CA ALA A 1175 1.48 -26.26 21.36
C ALA A 1175 0.82 -26.12 22.73
N ASN A 1176 -0.50 -26.33 22.81
CA ASN A 1176 -1.25 -26.29 24.07
C ASN A 1176 -1.00 -27.53 24.94
N ASP A 1177 -0.80 -28.71 24.34
CA ASP A 1177 -0.39 -29.91 25.08
C ASP A 1177 0.99 -29.71 25.76
N TRP A 1178 1.93 -29.09 25.05
CA TRP A 1178 3.27 -28.77 25.57
C TRP A 1178 3.26 -27.68 26.62
N TRP A 1179 2.47 -26.62 26.41
CA TRP A 1179 2.24 -25.62 27.45
C TRP A 1179 1.69 -26.28 28.72
N ALA A 1180 0.69 -27.15 28.59
CA ALA A 1180 0.09 -27.81 29.74
C ALA A 1180 1.13 -28.64 30.51
N ILE A 1181 1.99 -29.38 29.84
CA ILE A 1181 3.03 -30.20 30.48
C ILE A 1181 4.15 -29.37 31.08
N GLY A 1182 4.57 -28.30 30.40
CA GLY A 1182 5.65 -27.43 30.87
C GLY A 1182 5.27 -26.63 32.12
N GLN A 1183 3.97 -26.46 32.39
CA GLN A 1183 3.46 -25.71 33.53
C GLN A 1183 3.13 -26.64 34.70
N ASN A 1184 3.85 -26.49 35.81
CA ASN A 1184 3.65 -27.30 37.03
C ASN A 1184 2.26 -27.14 37.67
N SER A 1185 1.54 -26.05 37.37
CA SER A 1185 0.22 -25.74 37.92
C SER A 1185 -0.94 -26.48 37.23
N THR A 1186 -0.71 -27.13 36.09
CA THR A 1186 -1.76 -27.85 35.37
C THR A 1186 -1.95 -29.27 35.89
N LEU A 1187 -3.08 -29.89 35.57
CA LEU A 1187 -3.36 -31.29 35.92
C LEU A 1187 -2.35 -32.29 35.33
N VAL A 1188 -1.59 -31.90 34.31
CA VAL A 1188 -0.63 -32.76 33.59
C VAL A 1188 0.81 -32.25 33.64
N GLY A 1189 1.12 -31.28 34.51
CA GLY A 1189 2.46 -30.71 34.67
C GLY A 1189 3.52 -31.78 34.93
N GLY A 1190 4.61 -31.76 34.15
CA GLY A 1190 5.74 -32.69 34.26
C GLY A 1190 5.42 -34.16 33.94
N LYS A 1191 4.28 -34.45 33.29
CA LYS A 1191 3.88 -35.80 32.86
C LYS A 1191 4.33 -36.10 31.42
N SER A 1192 4.34 -37.39 31.05
CA SER A 1192 4.66 -37.84 29.69
C SER A 1192 3.39 -37.96 28.83
N LEU A 1193 3.50 -37.64 27.54
CA LEU A 1193 2.45 -37.92 26.54
C LEU A 1193 2.50 -39.34 25.99
N ILE A 1194 3.58 -40.10 26.26
CA ILE A 1194 3.71 -41.47 25.79
C ILE A 1194 2.79 -42.37 26.62
N ARG A 1195 1.83 -43.04 25.97
CA ARG A 1195 0.80 -43.85 26.67
C ARG A 1195 1.40 -45.00 27.48
N THR A 1196 2.55 -45.52 27.07
CA THR A 1196 3.24 -46.64 27.76
C THR A 1196 4.06 -46.17 28.96
N SER A 1197 4.20 -44.86 29.19
CA SER A 1197 4.92 -44.32 30.34
C SER A 1197 4.17 -44.58 31.64
N ALA A 1198 4.92 -44.89 32.71
CA ALA A 1198 4.38 -44.94 34.07
C ALA A 1198 3.85 -43.58 34.56
N LYS A 1199 4.27 -42.47 33.92
CA LYS A 1199 3.83 -41.10 34.21
C LYS A 1199 2.95 -40.52 33.11
N TYR A 1200 2.16 -41.36 32.43
CA TYR A 1200 1.29 -40.90 31.35
C TYR A 1200 0.28 -39.84 31.82
N ALA A 1201 0.20 -38.73 31.08
CA ALA A 1201 -0.59 -37.54 31.40
C ALA A 1201 -2.07 -37.87 31.59
N PHE A 1202 -2.67 -38.66 30.71
CA PHE A 1202 -4.11 -38.96 30.71
C PHE A 1202 -4.45 -40.33 31.34
N ALA A 1203 -3.61 -40.82 32.26
CA ALA A 1203 -3.89 -42.06 32.98
C ALA A 1203 -5.02 -41.87 34.02
N ASN A 1204 -4.99 -40.76 34.76
CA ASN A 1204 -5.92 -40.46 35.85
C ASN A 1204 -6.74 -39.18 35.63
N THR A 1205 -6.54 -38.48 34.51
CA THR A 1205 -7.27 -37.26 34.14
C THR A 1205 -7.70 -37.34 32.69
N SER A 1206 -8.72 -36.55 32.32
CA SER A 1206 -9.23 -36.47 30.95
C SER A 1206 -8.78 -35.17 30.27
N MET A 1207 -8.77 -35.18 28.93
CA MET A 1207 -8.53 -33.94 28.16
C MET A 1207 -9.62 -32.90 28.45
N VAL A 1208 -10.88 -33.33 28.63
CA VAL A 1208 -12.00 -32.45 29.01
C VAL A 1208 -11.71 -31.72 30.32
N SER A 1209 -11.25 -32.42 31.35
CA SER A 1209 -10.91 -31.82 32.65
C SER A 1209 -9.78 -30.78 32.52
N LEU A 1210 -8.80 -31.04 31.66
CA LEU A 1210 -7.71 -30.11 31.37
C LEU A 1210 -8.19 -28.86 30.62
N MET A 1211 -9.09 -29.05 29.64
CA MET A 1211 -9.71 -27.94 28.90
C MET A 1211 -10.63 -27.08 29.77
N VAL A 1212 -11.30 -27.68 30.75
CA VAL A 1212 -12.07 -26.95 31.77
C VAL A 1212 -11.13 -26.16 32.70
N GLN A 1213 -10.00 -26.75 33.12
CA GLN A 1213 -9.00 -26.05 33.93
C GLN A 1213 -8.48 -24.79 33.22
N ASN A 1214 -8.30 -24.85 31.90
CA ASN A 1214 -7.83 -23.72 31.09
C ASN A 1214 -8.97 -22.88 30.49
N VAL A 1215 -10.21 -23.02 30.98
CA VAL A 1215 -11.38 -22.22 30.57
C VAL A 1215 -11.70 -22.32 29.05
N THR A 1216 -11.16 -23.31 28.35
CA THR A 1216 -11.52 -23.59 26.95
C THR A 1216 -12.92 -24.19 26.85
N LEU A 1217 -13.34 -24.91 27.89
CA LEU A 1217 -14.69 -25.42 28.08
C LEU A 1217 -15.27 -24.90 29.39
N ALA A 1218 -16.51 -24.44 29.36
CA ALA A 1218 -17.27 -24.15 30.58
C ALA A 1218 -17.78 -25.46 31.21
N SER A 1219 -17.85 -25.48 32.54
CA SER A 1219 -18.45 -26.57 33.30
C SER A 1219 -19.55 -26.00 34.21
N PRO A 1220 -20.77 -26.58 34.23
CA PRO A 1220 -21.21 -27.73 33.45
C PRO A 1220 -21.25 -27.45 31.94
N LEU A 1221 -21.08 -28.49 31.12
CA LEU A 1221 -21.17 -28.37 29.67
C LEU A 1221 -22.59 -27.97 29.27
N ALA A 1222 -22.71 -27.07 28.29
CA ALA A 1222 -23.99 -26.75 27.66
C ALA A 1222 -24.60 -28.00 27.00
N GLU A 1223 -25.93 -28.09 26.92
CA GLU A 1223 -26.68 -29.24 26.42
C GLU A 1223 -26.19 -29.71 25.03
N ALA A 1224 -25.88 -28.77 24.14
CA ALA A 1224 -25.32 -29.07 22.82
C ALA A 1224 -23.96 -29.78 22.90
N PHE A 1225 -23.07 -29.37 23.81
CA PHE A 1225 -21.77 -30.02 24.00
C PHE A 1225 -21.88 -31.37 24.69
N GLN A 1226 -22.86 -31.54 25.60
CA GLN A 1226 -23.18 -32.85 26.17
C GLN A 1226 -23.63 -33.82 25.07
N LEU A 1227 -24.47 -33.37 24.13
CA LEU A 1227 -24.91 -34.20 23.00
C LEU A 1227 -23.77 -34.56 22.05
N VAL A 1228 -22.85 -33.62 21.76
CA VAL A 1228 -21.65 -33.90 20.96
C VAL A 1228 -20.75 -34.92 21.66
N GLU A 1229 -20.52 -34.76 22.95
CA GLU A 1229 -19.73 -35.70 23.74
C GLU A 1229 -20.33 -37.11 23.73
N PHE A 1230 -21.66 -37.20 23.82
CA PHE A 1230 -22.39 -38.46 23.78
C PHE A 1230 -22.38 -39.13 22.40
N LEU A 1231 -22.59 -38.38 21.31
CA LEU A 1231 -22.75 -38.95 19.95
C LEU A 1231 -21.43 -39.13 19.19
N VAL A 1232 -20.46 -38.23 19.37
CA VAL A 1232 -19.21 -38.21 18.60
C VAL A 1232 -18.04 -38.76 19.41
N GLY A 1233 -17.97 -38.38 20.69
CA GLY A 1233 -16.91 -38.78 21.61
C GLY A 1233 -16.38 -37.61 22.44
N PRO A 1234 -15.43 -37.86 23.35
CA PRO A 1234 -14.96 -36.87 24.30
C PRO A 1234 -14.33 -35.66 23.60
N LEU A 1235 -14.74 -34.47 24.04
CA LEU A 1235 -14.14 -33.20 23.62
C LEU A 1235 -12.62 -33.22 23.94
N GLY A 1236 -11.83 -32.65 23.04
CA GLY A 1236 -10.37 -32.77 23.07
C GLY A 1236 -9.77 -34.04 22.42
N SER A 1237 -10.59 -34.99 21.96
CA SER A 1237 -10.15 -36.21 21.24
C SER A 1237 -10.82 -36.41 19.87
N ILE A 1238 -11.49 -35.37 19.36
CA ILE A 1238 -12.22 -35.41 18.09
C ILE A 1238 -11.30 -34.92 16.97
N ASP A 1239 -11.05 -35.78 15.96
CA ASP A 1239 -10.26 -35.42 14.79
C ASP A 1239 -11.14 -34.65 13.78
N MET A 1240 -10.74 -33.46 13.39
CA MET A 1240 -11.43 -32.69 12.35
C MET A 1240 -10.68 -32.80 11.02
N LYS A 1241 -11.38 -33.19 9.95
CA LYS A 1241 -10.80 -33.35 8.62
C LYS A 1241 -11.56 -32.55 7.58
N ALA A 1242 -10.82 -31.89 6.69
CA ALA A 1242 -11.39 -31.30 5.49
C ALA A 1242 -11.68 -32.41 4.47
N ILE A 1243 -12.90 -32.44 3.93
CA ILE A 1243 -13.26 -33.37 2.86
C ILE A 1243 -13.09 -32.62 1.52
N PRO A 1244 -12.20 -33.07 0.63
CA PRO A 1244 -12.01 -32.39 -0.66
C PRO A 1244 -13.24 -32.57 -1.55
N CYS A 1245 -13.55 -31.56 -2.37
CA CYS A 1245 -14.61 -31.67 -3.38
C CYS A 1245 -14.28 -32.79 -4.37
N PRO A 1246 -15.19 -33.77 -4.60
CA PRO A 1246 -14.94 -34.89 -5.50
C PRO A 1246 -14.55 -34.44 -6.91
N ALA A 1247 -13.55 -35.10 -7.50
CA ALA A 1247 -13.07 -34.77 -8.85
C ALA A 1247 -14.18 -34.85 -9.91
N SER A 1248 -15.12 -35.78 -9.77
CA SER A 1248 -16.28 -35.92 -10.67
C SER A 1248 -17.21 -34.70 -10.64
N VAL A 1249 -17.41 -34.09 -9.46
CA VAL A 1249 -18.23 -32.86 -9.32
C VAL A 1249 -17.50 -31.68 -9.96
N LYS A 1250 -16.19 -31.54 -9.71
CA LYS A 1250 -15.38 -30.51 -10.36
C LYS A 1250 -15.40 -30.66 -11.89
N GLN A 1251 -15.27 -31.88 -12.40
CA GLN A 1251 -15.36 -32.18 -13.83
C GLN A 1251 -16.74 -31.87 -14.42
N LEU A 1252 -17.82 -32.20 -13.70
CA LEU A 1252 -19.18 -31.89 -14.13
C LEU A 1252 -19.38 -30.38 -14.26
N VAL A 1253 -19.00 -29.61 -13.25
CA VAL A 1253 -19.06 -28.14 -13.29
C VAL A 1253 -18.18 -27.60 -14.42
N ALA A 1254 -16.95 -28.07 -14.54
CA ALA A 1254 -16.02 -27.67 -15.59
C ALA A 1254 -16.43 -28.06 -17.02
N SER A 1255 -17.41 -28.97 -17.17
CA SER A 1255 -18.00 -29.35 -18.45
C SER A 1255 -19.28 -28.57 -18.79
N GLY A 1256 -19.93 -27.99 -17.77
CA GLY A 1256 -21.11 -27.14 -17.92
C GLY A 1256 -20.77 -25.66 -18.12
N LEU A 1257 -19.58 -25.25 -17.66
CA LEU A 1257 -18.91 -23.98 -18.00
C LEU A 1257 -18.17 -24.14 -19.34
#